data_AF-A0A8H5FYE4-F1
#
_entry.id   AF-A0A8H5FYE4-F1
#
_cell.length_a   1.000
_cell.length_b   1.000
_cell.length_c   1.000
_cell.angle_alpha   90.00
_cell.angle_beta   90.00
_cell.angle_gamma   90.00
#
_symmetry.space_group_name_H-M   'P 1'
#
loop_
_entity.id
_entity.type
_entity.pdbx_description
1 polymer ?
#
loop_
_entity_poly.entity_id
_entity_poly.type
_entity_poly.pdbx_seq_one_letter_code
_entity_poly.pdbx_strand_id
1 'polypeptide(L)'
;MMPYQHPPRVPPMDHYSQPYSPSSYASPTSPYGHQQIYYPGPHAPDLIQVDDAQYDSNTHPYWKDRVVPRPGFRSPRTLGSTADNNRIVIKDPKNLKETQTKQLLPPRSLNQSNQLKSPPQNRKTSENKVESSESLPLAKNHGLDKYAPSFVPQSLRNIQKVMHQLEPLPPVSPFPPLDYSASFLLPDLIEKRESQLLSRLPPSADEHIAPLDSTHYHEHWSPILQTEVDHLCSQRASIVLWAIKDLKLTDWKRNEFSLAVPGLRENYPRLDAGDLVKMRLVIPSQNGFTEPFFKTGIAFEARVIAVQKREGVVHLYAPPLEEYIQNYWTGIALYLAQTADHIPFQLPLTFNISFLVNARPFCLMESAVADLSSAMITATANATKPEQDSPLIVKWLFPEAEHIAKTPPRWISDVRAVEDLKLNDKDLNEEQKHAVSSVALREWPVPTIVETVLQILSVQPTACILLCAPSNPATDTLVLRLRNSLKPTEMLRLNDQGRTINQVPSKLLPYCYIDASAENKFSIPPFKELMKYRVVACSCIDANILADAQCTNRALMRLENEVVGSIHPHTTELPVAKLHWTHLLIDEAAQGSEPELCIPISVVATDPPVRTISNTVPVGNKVELSQPQLALCGDRFQLGPIVSSPDARKAELDMSLLQRLFELPLYADEQSTTAYYRPCSHLRKNYRSRPAILMPPSALFYDDKLVPCAVNGKIRWSRLVRRGKKGGKVGTAMPLRVVACEAIEECIDEKSTWFNLGEIEIVMQIVKELMKEANSCEPPLKPRNIGIISPFRAQVWKLRETLREENLRDVDVGTVEDWQGRENRVIIVSCVRSSARFLDDDFQKGLGLFREPKRMNVAITRAKELLVIIGNPNLLKQDPYWKPFLQFALRNNLYEGPEVDLEVDGNYISKLEAALYHADGVDETADPEKIGVLVAGIVAGEVLRE
;
A
#
# COMPACT_ATOMS: atom_id res chain seq x y z
N MET A 1 -55.51 8.37 43.32
CA MET A 1 -55.83 8.58 44.75
C MET A 1 -54.71 9.41 45.38
N MET A 2 -55.05 10.37 46.24
CA MET A 2 -54.15 11.04 47.21
C MET A 2 -54.22 10.27 48.57
N PRO A 3 -53.49 10.62 49.67
CA PRO A 3 -52.59 11.76 49.96
C PRO A 3 -51.18 11.30 50.48
N TYR A 4 -50.35 11.95 51.33
CA TYR A 4 -50.31 13.26 52.03
C TYR A 4 -48.85 13.74 52.28
N GLN A 5 -48.50 14.94 51.80
CA GLN A 5 -47.66 16.05 52.35
C GLN A 5 -46.36 15.90 53.21
N HIS A 6 -45.53 16.97 53.11
CA HIS A 6 -44.31 17.33 53.88
C HIS A 6 -44.63 18.33 55.05
N PRO A 7 -43.68 19.22 55.49
CA PRO A 7 -42.65 19.09 56.57
C PRO A 7 -43.00 20.01 57.78
N PRO A 8 -42.09 20.46 58.73
CA PRO A 8 -41.14 21.58 58.46
C PRO A 8 -39.92 21.84 59.43
N ARG A 9 -39.05 22.81 59.04
CA ARG A 9 -38.30 23.81 59.88
C ARG A 9 -37.03 23.42 60.71
N VAL A 10 -36.42 24.43 61.38
CA VAL A 10 -34.96 24.62 61.61
C VAL A 10 -34.61 25.03 63.10
N PRO A 11 -33.45 25.66 63.50
CA PRO A 11 -32.58 25.23 64.62
C PRO A 11 -32.73 26.03 65.94
N PRO A 12 -31.80 25.90 66.95
CA PRO A 12 -30.70 26.88 67.08
C PRO A 12 -29.35 26.41 67.73
N MET A 13 -28.30 27.24 67.55
CA MET A 13 -27.27 27.79 68.49
C MET A 13 -27.02 27.13 69.89
N ASP A 14 -25.84 27.15 70.55
CA ASP A 14 -24.53 27.84 70.31
C ASP A 14 -23.36 27.35 71.24
N HIS A 15 -22.18 27.99 71.11
CA HIS A 15 -21.20 28.40 72.16
C HIS A 15 -19.83 27.69 72.40
N TYR A 16 -18.77 28.47 72.10
CA TYR A 16 -17.43 28.60 72.76
C TYR A 16 -16.44 27.39 72.80
N SER A 17 -15.12 27.52 72.63
CA SER A 17 -14.21 28.70 72.57
C SER A 17 -13.09 28.56 71.50
N GLN A 18 -12.53 29.70 71.07
CA GLN A 18 -11.27 29.84 70.32
C GLN A 18 -10.12 30.32 71.29
N PRO A 19 -8.86 30.67 70.92
CA PRO A 19 -8.38 31.23 69.63
C PRO A 19 -6.99 30.80 69.09
N TYR A 20 -6.75 31.06 67.79
CA TYR A 20 -5.66 31.89 67.20
C TYR A 20 -5.54 31.61 65.67
N SER A 21 -5.01 32.58 64.91
CA SER A 21 -5.33 32.75 63.46
C SER A 21 -4.32 33.69 62.75
N PRO A 22 -4.46 34.02 61.44
CA PRO A 22 -4.34 33.12 60.28
C PRO A 22 -3.53 33.74 59.12
N SER A 23 -3.40 33.03 57.99
CA SER A 23 -3.25 33.65 56.66
C SER A 23 -3.63 32.68 55.52
N SER A 24 -4.08 33.09 54.33
CA SER A 24 -5.14 34.06 53.99
C SER A 24 -5.40 33.98 52.47
N TYR A 25 -6.44 33.23 52.05
CA TYR A 25 -7.00 33.35 50.70
C TYR A 25 -8.19 34.33 50.73
N ALA A 26 -8.39 35.08 49.64
CA ALA A 26 -9.53 35.98 49.47
C ALA A 26 -10.07 35.96 48.04
N SER A 27 -11.35 36.27 47.87
CA SER A 27 -12.09 36.29 46.60
C SER A 27 -13.25 37.31 46.69
N PRO A 28 -13.88 37.74 45.58
CA PRO A 28 -14.27 39.15 45.43
C PRO A 28 -15.79 39.45 45.44
N THR A 29 -16.15 40.74 45.63
CA THR A 29 -17.29 41.49 45.04
C THR A 29 -17.11 43.00 45.36
N SER A 30 -17.15 43.97 44.41
CA SER A 30 -18.34 44.63 43.76
C SER A 30 -18.96 45.77 44.61
N PRO A 31 -19.66 46.81 44.09
CA PRO A 31 -19.72 47.45 42.75
C PRO A 31 -19.57 49.01 42.76
N TYR A 32 -19.69 49.66 41.59
CA TYR A 32 -19.76 51.13 41.32
C TYR A 32 -18.48 51.97 41.62
N GLY A 33 -18.10 53.00 40.86
CA GLY A 33 -18.52 53.40 39.50
C GLY A 33 -18.37 54.92 39.23
N HIS A 34 -17.58 55.32 38.22
CA HIS A 34 -17.74 56.55 37.40
C HIS A 34 -16.73 56.57 36.23
N GLN A 35 -16.93 57.45 35.24
CA GLN A 35 -16.24 57.44 33.94
C GLN A 35 -15.07 58.43 33.86
N GLN A 36 -14.00 58.04 33.16
CA GLN A 36 -13.28 58.93 32.22
C GLN A 36 -12.92 58.14 30.96
N ILE A 37 -12.95 58.80 29.81
CA ILE A 37 -12.77 58.18 28.49
C ILE A 37 -11.34 58.41 28.00
N TYR A 38 -10.61 57.33 27.75
CA TYR A 38 -9.39 57.32 26.95
C TYR A 38 -9.41 56.15 25.97
N TYR A 39 -8.99 56.39 24.73
CA TYR A 39 -8.92 55.36 23.69
C TYR A 39 -7.68 54.48 23.86
N PRO A 40 -7.80 53.16 24.00
CA PRO A 40 -6.67 52.24 23.84
C PRO A 40 -6.39 52.01 22.34
N GLY A 41 -5.11 51.98 21.97
CA GLY A 41 -4.68 51.50 20.66
C GLY A 41 -4.73 49.97 20.55
N PRO A 42 -4.47 49.39 19.36
CA PRO A 42 -4.42 47.96 19.18
C PRO A 42 -3.17 47.37 19.86
N HIS A 43 -3.34 46.87 21.09
CA HIS A 43 -2.39 45.93 21.66
C HIS A 43 -2.47 44.61 20.90
N ALA A 44 -1.33 44.12 20.39
CA ALA A 44 -1.24 42.74 19.95
C ALA A 44 -1.50 41.81 21.14
N PRO A 45 -2.21 40.68 20.96
CA PRO A 45 -2.32 39.68 22.03
C PRO A 45 -0.93 39.12 22.35
N ASP A 46 -0.63 38.94 23.63
CA ASP A 46 0.63 38.34 24.06
C ASP A 46 0.75 36.92 23.49
N LEU A 47 1.69 36.73 22.57
CA LEU A 47 2.08 35.42 22.08
C LEU A 47 2.63 34.60 23.25
N ILE A 48 1.91 33.54 23.61
CA ILE A 48 2.40 32.53 24.56
C ILE A 48 3.75 32.04 24.01
N GLN A 49 4.83 32.29 24.74
CA GLN A 49 6.14 31.73 24.45
C GLN A 49 6.13 30.23 24.79
N VAL A 50 5.57 29.44 23.85
CA VAL A 50 5.77 27.99 23.81
C VAL A 50 7.17 27.77 23.24
N ASP A 51 8.06 27.17 24.03
CA ASP A 51 9.45 26.89 23.63
C ASP A 51 9.53 26.23 22.26
N ASP A 52 10.46 26.68 21.40
CA ASP A 52 10.72 26.14 20.06
C ASP A 52 11.42 24.74 20.10
N ALA A 53 11.09 23.91 21.09
CA ALA A 53 11.82 22.69 21.44
C ALA A 53 10.93 21.49 21.84
N GLN A 54 10.04 21.06 20.93
CA GLN A 54 9.60 19.65 20.86
C GLN A 54 10.26 18.94 19.68
N TYR A 55 11.59 18.95 19.67
CA TYR A 55 12.36 18.00 18.86
C TYR A 55 12.22 16.61 19.45
N ASP A 56 12.20 15.60 18.59
CA ASP A 56 12.55 14.25 19.02
C ASP A 56 14.02 14.26 19.50
N SER A 57 14.22 14.14 20.81
CA SER A 57 15.53 13.99 21.43
C SER A 57 16.22 12.69 21.01
N ASN A 58 15.42 11.68 20.69
CA ASN A 58 15.84 10.31 20.45
C ASN A 58 16.10 10.07 18.95
N THR A 59 15.64 10.92 18.03
CA THR A 59 16.00 10.83 16.60
C THR A 59 17.48 11.24 16.37
N HIS A 60 18.24 10.41 15.65
CA HIS A 60 19.65 10.67 15.30
C HIS A 60 19.80 11.83 14.28
N PRO A 61 20.82 12.71 14.36
CA PRO A 61 20.94 13.90 13.52
C PRO A 61 20.85 13.67 12.00
N TYR A 62 21.28 12.50 11.51
CA TYR A 62 21.18 12.10 10.10
C TYR A 62 19.74 12.13 9.56
N TRP A 63 18.76 11.78 10.40
CA TRP A 63 17.37 11.62 10.02
C TRP A 63 16.56 12.92 10.07
N LYS A 64 16.96 13.91 10.90
CA LYS A 64 16.12 15.07 11.29
C LYS A 64 15.65 15.96 10.14
N ASP A 65 16.35 15.99 9.01
CA ASP A 65 15.97 16.74 7.80
C ASP A 65 15.46 15.87 6.63
N ARG A 66 15.41 14.54 6.81
CA ARG A 66 15.14 13.56 5.73
C ARG A 66 13.82 12.80 5.92
N VAL A 67 13.44 12.53 7.16
CA VAL A 67 12.19 11.84 7.55
C VAL A 67 11.30 12.69 8.45
N VAL A 68 10.07 12.23 8.64
CA VAL A 68 9.07 12.76 9.55
C VAL A 68 8.65 11.62 10.47
N PRO A 69 9.16 11.54 11.72
CA PRO A 69 9.04 10.31 12.53
C PRO A 69 7.60 9.98 12.95
N ARG A 70 6.82 11.00 13.31
CA ARG A 70 5.44 10.92 13.79
C ARG A 70 4.65 12.15 13.31
N PRO A 71 3.31 12.12 13.26
CA PRO A 71 2.51 13.33 13.13
C PRO A 71 2.86 14.31 14.25
N GLY A 72 2.95 15.61 13.91
CA GLY A 72 3.08 16.68 14.89
C GLY A 72 4.47 17.13 15.32
N PHE A 73 5.56 16.50 14.87
CA PHE A 73 6.88 17.13 15.00
C PHE A 73 6.94 18.43 14.18
N ARG A 74 7.42 19.51 14.82
CA ARG A 74 7.78 20.76 14.15
C ARG A 74 9.19 20.65 13.58
N SER A 75 9.37 20.96 12.30
CA SER A 75 10.70 21.26 11.75
C SER A 75 11.30 22.52 12.41
N PRO A 76 12.64 22.68 12.40
CA PRO A 76 13.26 23.95 12.76
C PRO A 76 12.69 25.11 11.95
N ARG A 77 12.49 26.28 12.58
CA ARG A 77 12.20 27.52 11.85
C ARG A 77 13.35 27.96 10.93
N THR A 78 14.54 27.40 11.13
CA THR A 78 15.77 27.67 10.37
C THR A 78 16.14 26.44 9.53
N LEU A 79 15.65 26.37 8.29
CA LEU A 79 15.97 25.23 7.41
C LEU A 79 17.38 25.36 6.83
N GLY A 80 18.26 24.41 7.19
CA GLY A 80 19.63 24.30 6.70
C GLY A 80 19.74 24.11 5.17
N SER A 81 20.95 24.27 4.62
CA SER A 81 21.20 23.99 3.20
C SER A 81 21.17 22.48 2.94
N THR A 82 19.99 21.98 2.53
CA THR A 82 19.69 20.58 2.18
C THR A 82 20.41 20.11 0.89
N ALA A 83 21.71 20.39 0.76
CA ALA A 83 22.49 20.24 -0.47
C ALA A 83 23.96 19.85 -0.28
N ASP A 84 24.52 19.91 0.94
CA ASP A 84 25.98 19.80 1.16
C ASP A 84 26.44 18.59 2.00
N ASN A 85 25.53 17.73 2.51
CA ASN A 85 25.93 16.61 3.37
C ASN A 85 26.63 15.43 2.65
N ASN A 86 26.55 15.32 1.31
CA ASN A 86 27.36 14.37 0.53
C ASN A 86 28.66 15.00 0.02
N ARG A 87 29.44 15.58 0.94
CA ARG A 87 30.75 16.16 0.62
C ARG A 87 31.86 15.13 0.80
N ILE A 88 32.16 14.39 -0.28
CA ILE A 88 33.41 13.62 -0.36
C ILE A 88 34.57 14.60 -0.12
N VAL A 89 35.34 14.36 0.95
CA VAL A 89 36.44 15.25 1.36
C VAL A 89 37.66 14.97 0.48
N ILE A 90 37.68 15.59 -0.70
CA ILE A 90 38.90 15.72 -1.51
C ILE A 90 39.90 16.56 -0.70
N LYS A 91 41.03 15.95 -0.33
CA LYS A 91 42.00 16.52 0.60
C LYS A 91 42.75 17.72 0.00
N ASP A 92 42.68 18.84 0.72
CA ASP A 92 43.50 20.06 0.67
C ASP A 92 43.93 20.62 -0.73
N PRO A 93 43.23 21.63 -1.29
CA PRO A 93 43.50 22.16 -2.64
C PRO A 93 44.75 23.07 -2.75
N LYS A 94 45.75 22.93 -1.86
CA LYS A 94 46.91 23.84 -1.78
C LYS A 94 47.98 23.64 -2.85
N ASN A 95 47.98 22.51 -3.57
CA ASN A 95 49.05 22.12 -4.51
C ASN A 95 48.74 22.38 -6.00
N LEU A 96 47.74 23.19 -6.35
CA LEU A 96 47.50 23.65 -7.72
C LEU A 96 47.64 25.17 -7.83
N LYS A 97 48.90 25.62 -7.88
CA LYS A 97 49.32 26.90 -8.46
C LYS A 97 49.83 26.66 -9.88
N GLU A 98 49.97 27.75 -10.63
CA GLU A 98 50.49 27.81 -12.01
C GLU A 98 49.56 27.12 -13.03
N THR A 99 48.72 27.85 -13.77
CA THR A 99 49.09 29.03 -14.57
C THR A 99 47.98 30.09 -14.66
N GLN A 100 48.38 31.33 -14.99
CA GLN A 100 47.50 32.48 -15.29
C GLN A 100 47.21 32.49 -16.81
N THR A 101 46.25 33.22 -17.41
CA THR A 101 45.92 34.66 -17.34
C THR A 101 44.54 34.82 -18.08
N LYS A 102 43.48 35.46 -17.57
CA LYS A 102 43.13 36.92 -17.55
C LYS A 102 43.33 37.62 -18.93
N GLN A 103 42.50 38.57 -19.44
CA GLN A 103 41.27 39.31 -19.06
C GLN A 103 40.66 39.94 -20.39
N LEU A 104 39.72 40.91 -20.60
CA LEU A 104 39.02 41.94 -19.78
C LEU A 104 37.71 42.56 -20.44
N LEU A 105 36.52 41.96 -20.29
CA LEU A 105 35.18 42.63 -20.31
C LEU A 105 34.67 43.34 -21.66
N PRO A 106 33.79 44.39 -21.71
CA PRO A 106 32.44 44.31 -22.36
C PRO A 106 32.07 45.51 -23.31
N PRO A 107 30.81 46.04 -23.42
CA PRO A 107 29.55 45.53 -24.03
C PRO A 107 28.96 46.47 -25.15
N ARG A 108 27.71 46.17 -25.61
CA ARG A 108 26.85 46.93 -26.59
C ARG A 108 27.22 46.68 -28.07
N SER A 109 26.37 46.90 -29.09
CA SER A 109 25.09 47.67 -29.18
C SER A 109 24.07 47.06 -30.17
N LEU A 110 22.91 47.71 -30.38
CA LEU A 110 21.86 47.31 -31.35
C LEU A 110 22.13 47.82 -32.78
N ASN A 111 21.31 47.31 -33.72
CA ASN A 111 20.80 47.94 -34.96
C ASN A 111 21.46 47.65 -36.33
N GLN A 112 20.58 47.15 -37.21
CA GLN A 112 20.29 47.60 -38.59
C GLN A 112 21.28 47.39 -39.77
N SER A 113 20.71 46.70 -40.77
CA SER A 113 20.71 47.02 -42.21
C SER A 113 21.97 46.88 -43.08
N ASN A 114 21.78 46.08 -44.16
CA ASN A 114 22.14 46.33 -45.56
C ASN A 114 23.62 46.44 -46.04
N GLN A 115 23.88 45.56 -47.02
CA GLN A 115 24.58 45.81 -48.30
C GLN A 115 26.12 45.74 -48.43
N LEU A 116 26.49 44.88 -49.40
CA LEU A 116 27.52 45.06 -50.45
C LEU A 116 29.02 44.75 -50.20
N LYS A 117 29.59 44.00 -51.17
CA LYS A 117 30.98 43.97 -51.68
C LYS A 117 32.08 43.20 -50.89
N SER A 118 32.15 41.90 -51.20
CA SER A 118 33.32 41.14 -51.74
C SER A 118 34.57 41.91 -52.24
N PRO A 119 35.69 41.21 -52.56
CA PRO A 119 36.47 40.14 -51.90
C PRO A 119 37.96 40.60 -51.85
N PRO A 120 39.05 39.83 -52.18
CA PRO A 120 39.45 38.41 -52.07
C PRO A 120 40.63 38.26 -51.04
N GLN A 121 41.50 37.24 -50.90
CA GLN A 121 42.15 36.23 -51.76
C GLN A 121 42.48 34.94 -50.95
N ASN A 122 42.33 33.71 -51.47
CA ASN A 122 43.17 32.99 -52.45
C ASN A 122 44.59 32.69 -51.91
N ARG A 123 44.97 31.43 -51.57
CA ARG A 123 45.49 30.33 -52.46
C ARG A 123 45.90 29.14 -51.55
N LYS A 124 45.98 27.85 -51.90
CA LYS A 124 45.97 26.96 -53.12
C LYS A 124 45.38 25.59 -52.63
N THR A 125 44.56 24.77 -53.32
CA THR A 125 44.67 24.04 -54.63
C THR A 125 45.86 23.06 -54.68
N SER A 126 45.77 21.82 -55.17
CA SER A 126 44.80 21.10 -56.07
C SER A 126 44.65 19.61 -55.64
N GLU A 127 43.95 18.65 -56.29
CA GLU A 127 43.24 18.43 -57.58
C GLU A 127 41.94 17.61 -57.30
N ASN A 128 40.76 17.81 -57.94
CA ASN A 128 40.27 17.39 -59.28
C ASN A 128 40.24 15.86 -59.55
N LYS A 129 39.22 15.23 -60.16
CA LYS A 129 37.85 15.62 -60.65
C LYS A 129 36.98 14.32 -60.81
N VAL A 130 35.64 14.30 -60.86
CA VAL A 130 34.70 14.40 -62.03
C VAL A 130 33.27 14.21 -61.43
N GLU A 131 32.34 15.20 -61.44
CA GLU A 131 31.13 15.33 -62.32
C GLU A 131 30.07 14.19 -62.24
N SER A 132 28.73 14.40 -62.18
CA SER A 132 27.88 15.62 -62.32
C SER A 132 26.42 15.45 -61.78
N SER A 133 25.60 16.52 -61.91
CA SER A 133 24.11 16.61 -61.83
C SER A 133 23.33 16.51 -60.49
N GLU A 134 23.05 17.70 -59.93
CA GLU A 134 21.79 18.22 -59.35
C GLU A 134 20.68 17.30 -58.74
N SER A 135 20.43 17.48 -57.44
CA SER A 135 19.13 17.98 -56.93
C SER A 135 19.23 18.40 -55.45
N LEU A 136 18.38 19.33 -55.00
CA LEU A 136 18.37 19.88 -53.63
C LEU A 136 17.37 19.15 -52.72
N PRO A 137 17.80 18.56 -51.58
CA PRO A 137 16.92 18.29 -50.46
C PRO A 137 16.69 19.56 -49.63
N LEU A 138 15.48 19.67 -49.05
CA LEU A 138 15.05 20.83 -48.26
C LEU A 138 15.87 21.00 -46.96
N ALA A 139 15.73 22.17 -46.34
CA ALA A 139 16.31 22.47 -45.03
C ALA A 139 16.02 21.36 -44.01
N LYS A 140 17.07 20.85 -43.37
CA LYS A 140 16.92 19.90 -42.25
C LYS A 140 16.20 20.61 -41.11
N ASN A 141 14.97 20.20 -40.80
CA ASN A 141 14.34 20.52 -39.53
C ASN A 141 15.29 20.11 -38.40
N HIS A 142 15.64 21.04 -37.52
CA HIS A 142 16.33 20.72 -36.28
C HIS A 142 15.37 19.95 -35.39
N GLY A 143 15.45 18.62 -35.44
CA GLY A 143 14.78 17.77 -34.46
C GLY A 143 15.27 18.14 -33.06
N LEU A 144 14.34 18.42 -32.15
CA LEU A 144 14.66 18.49 -30.73
C LEU A 144 15.17 17.13 -30.29
N ASP A 145 16.33 17.09 -29.62
CA ASP A 145 16.79 15.87 -28.98
C ASP A 145 15.83 15.53 -27.83
N LYS A 146 14.99 14.51 -28.04
CA LYS A 146 14.00 14.05 -27.06
C LYS A 146 14.66 13.60 -25.75
N TYR A 147 15.94 13.21 -25.79
CA TYR A 147 16.72 12.70 -24.68
C TYR A 147 17.49 13.79 -23.92
N ALA A 148 17.38 15.06 -24.32
CA ALA A 148 18.08 16.16 -23.66
C ALA A 148 17.55 16.40 -22.22
N PRO A 149 18.43 16.49 -21.20
CA PRO A 149 18.00 16.63 -19.82
C PRO A 149 17.34 17.99 -19.55
N SER A 150 16.19 17.97 -18.88
CA SER A 150 15.36 19.15 -18.60
C SER A 150 16.17 20.31 -18.00
N PHE A 151 16.28 21.41 -18.74
CA PHE A 151 17.06 22.58 -18.33
C PHE A 151 16.40 23.30 -17.16
N VAL A 152 17.00 23.19 -15.97
CA VAL A 152 16.58 23.95 -14.76
C VAL A 152 17.53 25.14 -14.57
N PRO A 153 17.04 26.39 -14.62
CA PRO A 153 17.83 27.59 -14.38
C PRO A 153 18.64 27.53 -13.08
N GLN A 154 19.92 27.91 -13.14
CA GLN A 154 20.82 27.86 -11.99
C GLN A 154 20.38 28.79 -10.85
N SER A 155 19.66 29.87 -11.14
CA SER A 155 19.03 30.75 -10.14
C SER A 155 18.03 30.01 -9.26
N LEU A 156 17.16 29.15 -9.83
CA LEU A 156 16.22 28.33 -9.07
C LEU A 156 16.96 27.30 -8.20
N ARG A 157 17.99 26.64 -8.76
CA ARG A 157 18.87 25.72 -8.01
C ARG A 157 19.57 26.42 -6.84
N ASN A 158 19.98 27.67 -7.01
CA ASN A 158 20.59 28.47 -5.94
C ASN A 158 19.60 28.78 -4.81
N ILE A 159 18.31 28.99 -5.09
CA ILE A 159 17.29 29.18 -4.03
C ILE A 159 17.21 27.95 -3.11
N GLN A 160 17.30 26.73 -3.65
CA GLN A 160 17.30 25.50 -2.82
C GLN A 160 18.53 25.38 -1.90
N LYS A 161 19.62 26.09 -2.18
CA LYS A 161 20.84 26.11 -1.36
C LYS A 161 20.88 27.21 -0.29
N VAL A 162 20.01 28.21 -0.37
CA VAL A 162 19.97 29.34 0.58
C VAL A 162 19.18 28.96 1.84
N MET A 163 19.58 29.46 3.01
CA MET A 163 18.82 29.37 4.27
C MET A 163 17.44 30.00 4.11
N HIS A 164 16.40 29.36 4.65
CA HIS A 164 15.04 29.93 4.68
C HIS A 164 14.49 29.90 6.11
N GLN A 165 13.78 30.97 6.47
CA GLN A 165 12.77 30.93 7.52
C GLN A 165 11.66 29.99 7.04
N LEU A 166 11.50 28.88 7.73
CA LEU A 166 10.48 27.88 7.50
C LEU A 166 9.38 28.10 8.54
N GLU A 167 8.14 28.29 8.11
CA GLU A 167 7.00 28.19 9.02
C GLU A 167 6.55 26.72 9.07
N PRO A 168 6.79 26.01 10.19
CA PRO A 168 6.48 24.59 10.31
C PRO A 168 4.99 24.38 10.55
N LEU A 169 4.52 23.15 10.34
CA LEU A 169 3.14 22.80 10.67
C LEU A 169 2.84 22.93 12.18
N PRO A 170 1.57 23.18 12.56
CA PRO A 170 1.15 22.99 13.95
C PRO A 170 1.34 21.52 14.38
N PRO A 171 1.65 21.26 15.66
CA PRO A 171 1.71 19.90 16.16
C PRO A 171 0.32 19.24 16.06
N VAL A 172 0.29 18.05 15.49
CA VAL A 172 -0.86 17.15 15.50
C VAL A 172 -0.74 16.30 16.76
N SER A 173 -1.78 16.26 17.59
CA SER A 173 -1.82 15.39 18.77
C SER A 173 -1.57 13.92 18.40
N PRO A 174 -0.99 13.11 19.29
CA PRO A 174 -0.99 11.66 19.10
C PRO A 174 -2.43 11.16 18.96
N PHE A 175 -2.64 10.18 18.08
CA PHE A 175 -3.91 9.50 17.89
C PHE A 175 -3.72 7.99 18.11
N PRO A 176 -4.42 7.38 19.08
CA PRO A 176 -5.36 7.98 20.03
C PRO A 176 -4.69 8.98 20.99
N PRO A 177 -5.45 9.96 21.53
CA PRO A 177 -4.92 10.91 22.51
C PRO A 177 -4.61 10.19 23.84
N LEU A 178 -3.57 10.64 24.56
CA LEU A 178 -3.12 10.02 25.82
C LEU A 178 -4.23 9.94 26.88
N ASP A 179 -5.12 10.94 26.91
CA ASP A 179 -6.28 11.01 27.79
C ASP A 179 -7.27 9.84 27.58
N TYR A 180 -7.27 9.22 26.39
CA TYR A 180 -8.08 8.02 26.13
C TYR A 180 -7.62 6.87 27.04
N SER A 181 -6.33 6.53 27.06
CA SER A 181 -5.80 5.50 27.96
C SER A 181 -5.96 5.89 29.43
N ALA A 182 -5.68 7.14 29.78
CA ALA A 182 -5.81 7.64 31.16
C ALA A 182 -7.26 7.65 31.68
N SER A 183 -8.27 7.50 30.80
CA SER A 183 -9.68 7.39 31.20
C SER A 183 -10.06 6.02 31.79
N PHE A 184 -9.22 4.99 31.64
CA PHE A 184 -9.46 3.64 32.19
C PHE A 184 -8.22 2.90 32.72
N LEU A 185 -7.01 3.40 32.47
CA LEU A 185 -5.74 2.90 33.02
C LEU A 185 -5.11 3.88 34.00
N LEU A 186 -4.46 3.34 35.03
CA LEU A 186 -3.54 4.11 35.87
C LEU A 186 -2.25 4.41 35.09
N PRO A 187 -1.58 5.56 35.31
CA PRO A 187 -0.37 5.95 34.56
C PRO A 187 0.74 4.88 34.56
N ASP A 188 0.95 4.19 35.68
CA ASP A 188 2.00 3.16 35.84
C ASP A 188 1.71 1.83 35.11
N LEU A 189 0.49 1.69 34.57
CA LEU A 189 0.09 0.53 33.75
C LEU A 189 0.25 0.78 32.24
N ILE A 190 0.52 2.01 31.81
CA ILE A 190 0.65 2.36 30.39
C ILE A 190 2.00 1.83 29.85
N GLU A 191 1.94 0.88 28.92
CA GLU A 191 3.12 0.35 28.22
C GLU A 191 3.65 1.37 27.21
N LYS A 192 4.92 1.77 27.34
CA LYS A 192 5.60 2.63 26.36
C LYS A 192 6.09 1.81 25.17
N ARG A 193 5.36 1.90 24.06
CA ARG A 193 5.83 1.46 22.74
C ARG A 193 6.55 2.62 22.04
N GLU A 194 7.88 2.56 21.99
CA GLU A 194 8.72 3.58 21.35
C GLU A 194 9.72 2.95 20.37
N SER A 195 9.61 3.32 19.10
CA SER A 195 10.48 2.88 18.01
C SER A 195 11.93 3.36 18.17
N GLN A 196 12.90 2.48 17.93
CA GLN A 196 14.33 2.81 17.87
C GLN A 196 14.86 2.99 16.43
N LEU A 197 14.02 2.73 15.41
CA LEU A 197 14.37 2.78 13.99
C LEU A 197 15.16 4.04 13.58
N LEU A 198 14.82 5.19 14.17
CA LEU A 198 15.41 6.49 13.84
C LEU A 198 16.37 7.03 14.91
N SER A 199 16.65 6.29 15.99
CA SER A 199 17.64 6.67 17.01
C SER A 199 19.05 6.19 16.72
N ARG A 200 19.16 5.18 15.85
CA ARG A 200 20.44 4.62 15.38
C ARG A 200 20.94 5.39 14.15
N LEU A 201 22.22 5.20 13.84
CA LEU A 201 22.79 5.55 12.53
C LEU A 201 22.01 4.85 11.41
N PRO A 202 22.04 5.37 10.16
CA PRO A 202 21.58 4.59 9.01
C PRO A 202 22.47 3.35 8.82
N PRO A 203 21.91 2.24 8.31
CA PRO A 203 22.67 1.02 8.05
C PRO A 203 23.75 1.29 7.01
N SER A 204 24.94 0.73 7.23
CA SER A 204 26.03 0.79 6.26
C SER A 204 25.96 -0.34 5.23
N ALA A 205 26.53 -0.14 4.04
CA ALA A 205 26.53 -1.16 2.99
C ALA A 205 27.33 -2.43 3.34
N ASP A 206 28.17 -2.36 4.37
CA ASP A 206 28.96 -3.47 4.92
C ASP A 206 28.32 -4.09 6.19
N GLU A 207 27.12 -3.65 6.58
CA GLU A 207 26.46 -4.07 7.83
C GLU A 207 25.84 -5.46 7.70
N HIS A 208 26.21 -6.36 8.62
CA HIS A 208 25.76 -7.74 8.59
C HIS A 208 24.34 -7.87 9.16
N ILE A 209 23.38 -8.14 8.28
CA ILE A 209 21.99 -8.46 8.65
C ILE A 209 22.00 -9.77 9.45
N ALA A 210 21.42 -9.75 10.66
CA ALA A 210 21.31 -10.91 11.53
C ALA A 210 20.46 -12.04 10.88
N PRO A 211 20.64 -13.31 11.25
CA PRO A 211 19.77 -14.40 10.79
C PRO A 211 18.31 -14.17 11.21
N LEU A 212 17.36 -14.58 10.35
CA LEU A 212 15.94 -14.52 10.66
C LEU A 212 15.54 -15.70 11.56
N ASP A 213 15.71 -15.52 12.87
CA ASP A 213 15.33 -16.47 13.91
C ASP A 213 14.56 -15.81 15.06
N SER A 214 14.07 -16.61 16.02
CA SER A 214 13.27 -16.14 17.17
C SER A 214 14.04 -15.35 18.22
N THR A 215 15.38 -15.36 18.19
CA THR A 215 16.26 -14.64 19.11
C THR A 215 16.74 -13.30 18.54
N HIS A 216 17.04 -13.23 17.24
CA HIS A 216 17.55 -12.05 16.55
C HIS A 216 16.46 -11.32 15.72
N TYR A 217 15.17 -11.64 15.93
CA TYR A 217 14.05 -11.16 15.11
C TYR A 217 14.00 -9.64 14.90
N HIS A 218 14.24 -8.84 15.95
CA HIS A 218 14.36 -7.38 15.84
C HIS A 218 15.63 -6.93 15.12
N GLU A 219 16.76 -7.60 15.37
CA GLU A 219 18.06 -7.27 14.79
C GLU A 219 18.14 -7.60 13.28
N HIS A 220 17.34 -8.57 12.82
CA HIS A 220 17.12 -8.84 11.40
C HIS A 220 16.30 -7.73 10.74
N TRP A 221 15.07 -7.48 11.19
CA TRP A 221 14.14 -6.59 10.49
C TRP A 221 14.45 -5.09 10.64
N SER A 222 15.03 -4.64 11.77
CA SER A 222 15.33 -3.23 12.01
C SER A 222 16.23 -2.58 10.93
N PRO A 223 17.43 -3.10 10.59
CA PRO A 223 18.29 -2.49 9.55
C PRO A 223 17.66 -2.58 8.14
N ILE A 224 16.85 -3.60 7.86
CA ILE A 224 16.15 -3.76 6.59
C ILE A 224 15.09 -2.64 6.43
N LEU A 225 14.31 -2.36 7.48
CA LEU A 225 13.36 -1.24 7.50
C LEU A 225 14.06 0.11 7.38
N GLN A 226 15.21 0.31 8.03
CA GLN A 226 16.00 1.53 7.87
C GLN A 226 16.52 1.71 6.43
N THR A 227 16.89 0.62 5.76
CA THR A 227 17.36 0.60 4.37
C THR A 227 16.28 1.05 3.37
N GLU A 228 15.02 0.61 3.56
CA GLU A 228 13.89 1.10 2.74
C GLU A 228 13.60 2.58 3.01
N VAL A 229 13.62 3.02 4.27
CA VAL A 229 13.43 4.43 4.63
C VAL A 229 14.53 5.31 4.04
N ASP A 230 15.80 4.89 4.10
CA ASP A 230 16.91 5.64 3.49
C ASP A 230 16.77 5.75 1.98
N HIS A 231 16.43 4.65 1.31
CA HIS A 231 16.23 4.63 -0.14
C HIS A 231 15.10 5.59 -0.54
N LEU A 232 13.97 5.58 0.18
CA LEU A 232 12.86 6.50 -0.03
C LEU A 232 13.26 7.97 0.19
N CYS A 233 14.06 8.25 1.23
CA CYS A 233 14.60 9.59 1.48
C CYS A 233 15.52 10.05 0.35
N SER A 234 16.43 9.20 -0.11
CA SER A 234 17.38 9.49 -1.19
C SER A 234 16.68 9.67 -2.54
N GLN A 235 15.67 8.83 -2.83
CA GLN A 235 14.81 8.98 -4.02
C GLN A 235 14.09 10.33 -3.99
N ARG A 236 13.39 10.67 -2.89
CA ARG A 236 12.63 11.94 -2.79
C ARG A 236 13.53 13.17 -2.73
N ALA A 237 14.72 13.10 -2.15
CA ALA A 237 15.70 14.20 -2.17
C ALA A 237 16.18 14.55 -3.59
N SER A 238 16.14 13.59 -4.53
CA SER A 238 16.42 13.86 -5.95
C SER A 238 15.27 14.56 -6.70
N ILE A 239 14.06 14.57 -6.12
CA ILE A 239 12.82 15.04 -6.76
C ILE A 239 12.42 16.40 -6.18
N VAL A 240 12.75 17.45 -6.94
CA VAL A 240 12.31 18.84 -6.66
C VAL A 240 11.51 19.34 -7.85
N LEU A 241 10.30 19.85 -7.60
CA LEU A 241 9.50 20.55 -8.59
C LEU A 241 9.90 22.03 -8.58
N TRP A 242 10.24 22.58 -9.74
CA TRP A 242 10.85 23.91 -9.85
C TRP A 242 9.85 24.94 -10.38
N ALA A 243 9.77 26.09 -9.71
CA ALA A 243 8.93 27.24 -10.10
C ALA A 243 7.45 26.92 -10.43
N ILE A 244 6.83 26.05 -9.63
CA ILE A 244 5.42 25.65 -9.77
C ILE A 244 4.50 26.83 -9.42
N LYS A 245 3.49 27.05 -10.26
CA LYS A 245 2.46 28.10 -10.10
C LYS A 245 1.05 27.55 -9.91
N ASP A 246 0.87 26.24 -10.05
CA ASP A 246 -0.45 25.57 -10.12
C ASP A 246 -0.93 25.04 -8.77
N LEU A 247 -0.47 25.67 -7.67
CA LEU A 247 -1.00 25.43 -6.33
C LEU A 247 -2.36 26.13 -6.22
N LYS A 248 -3.43 25.35 -6.01
CA LYS A 248 -4.81 25.84 -5.97
C LYS A 248 -5.41 25.60 -4.60
N LEU A 249 -5.98 26.64 -4.01
CA LEU A 249 -6.83 26.53 -2.83
C LEU A 249 -8.07 25.67 -3.15
N THR A 250 -8.43 24.72 -2.27
CA THR A 250 -9.61 23.84 -2.47
C THR A 250 -10.65 23.93 -1.36
N ASP A 251 -10.24 24.11 -0.10
CA ASP A 251 -11.15 24.48 1.01
C ASP A 251 -10.40 25.39 1.99
N TRP A 252 -10.81 26.65 2.05
CA TRP A 252 -10.23 27.65 2.95
C TRP A 252 -10.52 27.34 4.43
N LYS A 253 -11.71 26.83 4.77
CA LYS A 253 -12.11 26.55 6.16
C LYS A 253 -11.37 25.35 6.76
N ARG A 254 -10.63 24.61 5.93
CA ARG A 254 -9.84 23.43 6.29
C ARG A 254 -8.36 23.55 5.95
N ASN A 255 -7.91 24.74 5.54
CA ASN A 255 -6.53 24.99 5.12
C ASN A 255 -6.06 24.03 3.98
N GLU A 256 -7.00 23.57 3.13
CA GLU A 256 -6.75 22.57 2.07
C GLU A 256 -6.37 23.23 0.74
N PHE A 257 -5.25 22.78 0.18
CA PHE A 257 -4.73 23.13 -1.13
C PHE A 257 -4.57 21.88 -1.99
N SER A 258 -4.44 22.06 -3.30
CA SER A 258 -4.17 21.00 -4.27
C SER A 258 -2.98 21.36 -5.17
N LEU A 259 -2.12 20.38 -5.39
CA LEU A 259 -0.88 20.48 -6.15
C LEU A 259 -0.84 19.42 -7.24
N ALA A 260 -0.68 19.83 -8.50
CA ALA A 260 -0.35 18.91 -9.58
C ALA A 260 1.10 18.43 -9.43
N VAL A 261 1.32 17.11 -9.40
CA VAL A 261 2.65 16.49 -9.27
C VAL A 261 2.90 15.62 -10.51
N PRO A 262 3.86 15.97 -11.38
CA PRO A 262 4.27 15.13 -12.50
C PRO A 262 4.65 13.71 -12.05
N GLY A 263 4.19 12.69 -12.80
CA GLY A 263 4.44 11.27 -12.51
C GLY A 263 3.70 10.67 -11.31
N LEU A 264 2.96 11.47 -10.53
CA LEU A 264 2.18 10.97 -9.39
C LEU A 264 1.18 9.87 -9.79
N ARG A 265 0.67 9.94 -11.03
CA ARG A 265 -0.18 8.88 -11.61
C ARG A 265 0.53 7.55 -11.49
N GLU A 266 1.76 7.47 -11.97
CA GLU A 266 2.61 6.28 -12.01
C GLU A 266 3.17 5.80 -10.65
N ASN A 267 2.76 6.40 -9.52
CA ASN A 267 3.44 6.28 -8.22
C ASN A 267 4.88 6.83 -8.22
N TYR A 268 5.24 7.79 -9.08
CA TYR A 268 6.60 8.37 -9.12
C TYR A 268 6.61 9.91 -9.17
N PRO A 269 6.95 10.62 -8.07
CA PRO A 269 7.35 10.11 -6.76
C PRO A 269 6.29 9.25 -6.09
N ARG A 270 6.73 8.23 -5.34
CA ARG A 270 5.86 7.48 -4.43
C ARG A 270 5.53 8.41 -3.27
N LEU A 271 4.37 9.05 -3.33
CA LEU A 271 3.79 9.88 -2.27
C LEU A 271 2.53 9.20 -1.75
N ASP A 272 2.39 9.18 -0.42
CA ASP A 272 1.30 8.56 0.30
C ASP A 272 0.83 9.49 1.45
N ALA A 273 -0.25 9.15 2.15
CA ALA A 273 -0.83 10.04 3.17
C ALA A 273 0.10 10.24 4.39
N GLY A 274 0.09 11.45 4.94
CA GLY A 274 0.93 11.86 6.07
C GLY A 274 2.31 12.41 5.71
N ASP A 275 2.76 12.22 4.45
CA ASP A 275 4.01 12.81 3.91
C ASP A 275 4.07 14.33 4.07
N LEU A 276 5.29 14.90 4.17
CA LEU A 276 5.48 16.35 4.22
C LEU A 276 6.03 16.92 2.92
N VAL A 277 5.60 18.15 2.65
CA VAL A 277 5.94 18.96 1.49
C VAL A 277 6.51 20.28 1.99
N LYS A 278 7.78 20.55 1.67
CA LYS A 278 8.44 21.85 1.94
C LYS A 278 8.33 22.72 0.69
N MET A 279 7.61 23.84 0.81
CA MET A 279 7.29 24.78 -0.28
C MET A 279 8.09 26.08 -0.10
N ARG A 280 9.17 26.28 -0.85
CA ARG A 280 9.99 27.51 -0.79
C ARG A 280 9.46 28.55 -1.75
N LEU A 281 9.14 29.76 -1.25
CA LEU A 281 8.54 30.82 -2.05
C LEU A 281 9.56 31.43 -3.02
N VAL A 282 9.19 31.56 -4.29
CA VAL A 282 9.98 32.15 -5.37
C VAL A 282 9.25 33.39 -5.88
N ILE A 283 9.89 34.56 -5.81
CA ILE A 283 9.36 35.79 -6.41
C ILE A 283 10.06 36.05 -7.75
N PRO A 284 9.35 36.20 -8.88
CA PRO A 284 9.97 36.55 -10.16
C PRO A 284 10.52 37.99 -10.13
N SER A 285 11.68 38.20 -10.75
CA SER A 285 12.26 39.54 -10.88
C SER A 285 11.51 40.34 -11.95
N GLN A 286 11.00 41.52 -11.58
CA GLN A 286 10.30 42.40 -12.52
C GLN A 286 11.24 43.08 -13.53
N ASN A 287 12.55 43.15 -13.23
CA ASN A 287 13.56 43.83 -14.04
C ASN A 287 14.63 42.82 -14.52
N GLY A 288 14.33 42.12 -15.62
CA GLY A 288 15.09 40.96 -16.11
C GLY A 288 16.47 41.24 -16.73
N PHE A 289 17.40 41.82 -15.97
CA PHE A 289 18.75 42.17 -16.47
C PHE A 289 19.96 41.62 -15.67
N THR A 290 19.76 40.93 -14.53
CA THR A 290 20.87 40.28 -13.78
C THR A 290 20.50 38.91 -13.19
N GLU A 291 19.49 38.81 -12.32
CA GLU A 291 18.93 37.53 -11.85
C GLU A 291 17.39 37.50 -12.10
N PRO A 292 16.82 36.38 -12.61
CA PRO A 292 15.40 36.31 -12.98
C PRO A 292 14.44 36.04 -11.81
N PHE A 293 14.94 35.73 -10.61
CA PHE A 293 14.13 35.45 -9.42
C PHE A 293 14.80 36.07 -8.17
N PHE A 294 14.00 36.68 -7.30
CA PHE A 294 14.44 37.17 -5.99
C PHE A 294 14.44 36.04 -4.96
N LYS A 295 15.43 36.07 -4.06
CA LYS A 295 15.50 35.23 -2.86
C LYS A 295 14.53 35.82 -1.84
N THR A 296 13.51 35.05 -1.47
CA THR A 296 12.49 35.48 -0.48
C THR A 296 12.95 35.22 0.95
N GLY A 297 13.67 34.11 1.16
CA GLY A 297 13.98 33.60 2.49
C GLY A 297 12.80 32.92 3.18
N ILE A 298 11.65 32.76 2.53
CA ILE A 298 10.40 32.23 3.14
C ILE A 298 10.07 30.84 2.58
N ALA A 299 9.76 29.90 3.47
CA ALA A 299 9.26 28.58 3.13
C ALA A 299 8.12 28.15 4.08
N PHE A 300 7.24 27.27 3.59
CA PHE A 300 6.11 26.72 4.34
C PHE A 300 6.16 25.20 4.35
N GLU A 301 5.69 24.58 5.43
CA GLU A 301 5.37 23.15 5.46
C GLU A 301 3.90 22.87 5.18
N ALA A 302 3.64 21.78 4.46
CA ALA A 302 2.31 21.23 4.23
C ALA A 302 2.31 19.71 4.38
N ARG A 303 1.19 19.11 4.82
CA ARG A 303 1.02 17.66 4.94
C ARG A 303 0.14 17.10 3.85
N VAL A 304 0.56 16.01 3.23
CA VAL A 304 -0.25 15.23 2.29
C VAL A 304 -1.43 14.60 3.03
N ILE A 305 -2.65 15.02 2.71
CA ILE A 305 -3.90 14.48 3.29
C ILE A 305 -4.60 13.48 2.36
N ALA A 306 -4.44 13.64 1.04
CA ALA A 306 -4.94 12.68 0.06
C ALA A 306 -4.10 12.72 -1.22
N VAL A 307 -3.92 11.55 -1.85
CA VAL A 307 -3.18 11.42 -3.10
C VAL A 307 -4.12 10.96 -4.19
N GLN A 308 -4.60 11.89 -5.02
CA GLN A 308 -5.47 11.59 -6.16
C GLN A 308 -4.63 11.09 -7.34
N LYS A 309 -4.07 9.88 -7.19
CA LYS A 309 -3.16 9.25 -8.16
C LYS A 309 -3.78 9.27 -9.57
N ARG A 310 -5.07 8.98 -9.75
CA ARG A 310 -5.77 9.05 -11.05
C ARG A 310 -5.66 10.41 -11.75
N GLU A 311 -5.73 11.51 -10.99
CA GLU A 311 -5.74 12.87 -11.53
C GLU A 311 -4.33 13.42 -11.70
N GLY A 312 -3.37 12.93 -10.91
CA GLY A 312 -2.01 13.49 -10.80
C GLY A 312 -1.92 14.64 -9.79
N VAL A 313 -2.85 14.66 -8.82
CA VAL A 313 -3.01 15.75 -7.85
C VAL A 313 -2.80 15.23 -6.42
N VAL A 314 -2.06 16.00 -5.62
CA VAL A 314 -1.90 15.79 -4.18
C VAL A 314 -2.69 16.88 -3.44
N HIS A 315 -3.49 16.49 -2.45
CA HIS A 315 -4.12 17.44 -1.52
C HIS A 315 -3.24 17.64 -0.30
N LEU A 316 -3.10 18.91 0.09
CA LEU A 316 -2.15 19.42 1.06
C LEU A 316 -2.87 20.24 2.13
N TYR A 317 -2.66 19.89 3.40
CA TYR A 317 -3.05 20.71 4.54
C TYR A 317 -1.90 21.66 4.88
N ALA A 318 -2.12 22.97 4.79
CA ALA A 318 -1.06 23.99 4.93
C ALA A 318 -1.49 25.27 5.69
N PRO A 319 -1.87 25.20 6.98
CA PRO A 319 -2.23 26.39 7.77
C PRO A 319 -1.24 27.57 7.72
N PRO A 320 0.10 27.38 7.78
CA PRO A 320 1.04 28.50 7.74
C PRO A 320 1.03 29.28 6.41
N LEU A 321 0.67 28.62 5.29
CA LEU A 321 0.50 29.29 4.01
C LEU A 321 -0.78 30.11 3.98
N GLU A 322 -1.86 29.65 4.61
CA GLU A 322 -3.11 30.40 4.72
C GLU A 322 -2.95 31.64 5.61
N GLU A 323 -2.32 31.50 6.77
CA GLU A 323 -2.00 32.63 7.67
C GLU A 323 -1.16 33.69 6.95
N TYR A 324 -0.18 33.27 6.13
CA TYR A 324 0.58 34.18 5.26
C TYR A 324 -0.32 34.89 4.22
N ILE A 325 -1.25 34.18 3.59
CA ILE A 325 -2.20 34.79 2.64
C ILE A 325 -3.12 35.78 3.35
N GLN A 326 -3.63 35.46 4.55
CA GLN A 326 -4.45 36.35 5.37
C GLN A 326 -3.73 37.65 5.74
N ASN A 327 -2.47 37.55 6.17
CA ASN A 327 -1.70 38.68 6.69
C ASN A 327 -1.11 39.58 5.58
N TYR A 328 -0.82 39.04 4.40
CA TYR A 328 -0.12 39.78 3.33
C TYR A 328 -0.95 40.10 2.09
N TRP A 329 -2.16 39.55 1.92
CA TRP A 329 -3.06 39.91 0.81
C TRP A 329 -4.21 40.80 1.27
N THR A 330 -4.73 41.62 0.36
CA THR A 330 -5.84 42.54 0.65
C THR A 330 -6.84 42.60 -0.51
N GLY A 331 -8.07 43.06 -0.21
CA GLY A 331 -9.11 43.32 -1.21
C GLY A 331 -9.62 42.06 -1.93
N ILE A 332 -9.87 42.18 -3.23
CA ILE A 332 -10.59 41.18 -4.04
C ILE A 332 -9.91 39.80 -4.02
N ALA A 333 -8.58 39.72 -3.97
CA ALA A 333 -7.86 38.45 -3.96
C ALA A 333 -8.14 37.63 -2.68
N LEU A 334 -8.15 38.29 -1.52
CA LEU A 334 -8.49 37.64 -0.25
C LEU A 334 -10.00 37.33 -0.17
N TYR A 335 -10.85 38.24 -0.65
CA TYR A 335 -12.29 38.02 -0.72
C TYR A 335 -12.66 36.81 -1.59
N LEU A 336 -12.04 36.64 -2.77
CA LEU A 336 -12.24 35.48 -3.64
C LEU A 336 -11.76 34.17 -2.98
N ALA A 337 -10.63 34.19 -2.27
CA ALA A 337 -10.15 33.03 -1.52
C ALA A 337 -11.13 32.62 -0.40
N GLN A 338 -11.77 33.58 0.27
CA GLN A 338 -12.69 33.35 1.38
C GLN A 338 -14.13 33.02 0.97
N THR A 339 -14.55 33.37 -0.26
CA THR A 339 -15.95 33.21 -0.73
C THR A 339 -16.15 32.11 -1.78
N ALA A 340 -15.08 31.43 -2.20
CA ALA A 340 -15.13 30.34 -3.17
C ALA A 340 -15.66 29.02 -2.55
N ASP A 341 -16.95 28.95 -2.24
CA ASP A 341 -17.60 27.65 -1.98
C ASP A 341 -17.51 26.78 -3.26
N HIS A 342 -16.60 25.80 -3.22
CA HIS A 342 -16.41 24.69 -4.18
C HIS A 342 -15.75 24.97 -5.55
N ILE A 343 -15.09 26.13 -5.77
CA ILE A 343 -14.32 26.39 -7.00
C ILE A 343 -12.81 26.58 -6.70
N PRO A 344 -11.91 25.71 -7.20
CA PRO A 344 -10.48 25.82 -6.90
C PRO A 344 -9.82 27.11 -7.44
N PHE A 345 -9.30 27.95 -6.54
CA PHE A 345 -8.65 29.22 -6.88
C PHE A 345 -7.12 29.06 -6.99
N GLN A 346 -6.54 29.46 -8.13
CA GLN A 346 -5.09 29.40 -8.35
C GLN A 346 -4.37 30.58 -7.70
N LEU A 347 -3.41 30.29 -6.82
CA LEU A 347 -2.62 31.30 -6.12
C LEU A 347 -1.61 31.95 -7.10
N PRO A 348 -1.44 33.28 -7.15
CA PRO A 348 -0.41 33.97 -7.94
C PRO A 348 0.98 33.90 -7.26
N LEU A 349 1.26 32.79 -6.57
CA LEU A 349 2.53 32.49 -5.91
C LEU A 349 3.30 31.46 -6.73
N THR A 350 4.63 31.50 -6.68
CA THR A 350 5.50 30.53 -7.35
C THR A 350 6.35 29.82 -6.30
N PHE A 351 6.49 28.49 -6.39
CA PHE A 351 7.21 27.69 -5.39
C PHE A 351 8.24 26.74 -6.01
N ASN A 352 9.35 26.52 -5.30
CA ASN A 352 10.12 25.28 -5.42
C ASN A 352 9.59 24.31 -4.36
N ILE A 353 9.31 23.06 -4.75
CA ILE A 353 8.61 22.09 -3.90
C ILE A 353 9.43 20.81 -3.78
N SER A 354 9.63 20.34 -2.55
CA SER A 354 10.40 19.14 -2.19
C SER A 354 9.68 18.30 -1.15
N PHE A 355 9.86 16.98 -1.17
CA PHE A 355 9.10 15.99 -0.39
C PHE A 355 9.96 15.27 0.65
N LEU A 356 9.42 15.00 1.84
CA LEU A 356 10.06 14.21 2.91
C LEU A 356 9.27 12.93 3.20
N VAL A 357 9.93 11.90 3.73
CA VAL A 357 9.32 10.59 4.04
C VAL A 357 8.55 10.63 5.36
N ASN A 358 7.25 10.30 5.33
CA ASN A 358 6.52 9.89 6.52
C ASN A 358 7.07 8.54 7.02
N ALA A 359 7.90 8.56 8.06
CA ALA A 359 8.50 7.35 8.60
C ALA A 359 7.59 6.61 9.59
N ARG A 360 6.44 7.18 9.99
CA ARG A 360 5.50 6.57 10.95
C ARG A 360 5.23 5.09 10.65
N PRO A 361 4.89 4.64 9.42
CA PRO A 361 4.58 3.23 9.17
C PRO A 361 5.74 2.29 9.54
N PHE A 362 6.97 2.65 9.18
CA PHE A 362 8.17 1.87 9.47
C PHE A 362 8.50 1.86 10.97
N CYS A 363 8.27 2.98 11.67
CA CYS A 363 8.39 3.04 13.13
C CYS A 363 7.35 2.14 13.84
N LEU A 364 6.13 2.02 13.30
CA LEU A 364 5.12 1.12 13.85
C LEU A 364 5.46 -0.35 13.58
N MET A 365 5.96 -0.67 12.38
CA MET A 365 6.49 -2.00 12.03
C MET A 365 7.64 -2.40 12.98
N GLU A 366 8.64 -1.54 13.16
CA GLU A 366 9.79 -1.84 14.02
C GLU A 366 9.42 -1.92 15.51
N SER A 367 8.50 -1.09 16.00
CA SER A 367 7.97 -1.23 17.36
C SER A 367 7.22 -2.56 17.55
N ALA A 368 6.37 -2.97 16.60
CA ALA A 368 5.63 -4.22 16.69
C ALA A 368 6.55 -5.45 16.61
N VAL A 369 7.60 -5.39 15.78
CA VAL A 369 8.68 -6.39 15.76
C VAL A 369 9.44 -6.42 17.09
N ALA A 370 9.77 -5.26 17.68
CA ALA A 370 10.44 -5.17 18.97
C ALA A 370 9.59 -5.76 20.11
N ASP A 371 8.29 -5.45 20.14
CA ASP A 371 7.31 -6.03 21.08
C ASP A 371 7.30 -7.57 21.01
N LEU A 372 7.22 -8.12 19.80
CA LEU A 372 7.19 -9.57 19.58
C LEU A 372 8.55 -10.23 19.87
N SER A 373 9.67 -9.59 19.51
CA SER A 373 11.02 -10.08 19.80
C SER A 373 11.30 -10.09 21.30
N SER A 374 10.92 -9.03 22.02
CA SER A 374 11.02 -8.98 23.49
C SER A 374 10.17 -10.07 24.13
N ALA A 375 8.93 -10.26 23.67
CA ALA A 375 8.06 -11.31 24.17
C ALA A 375 8.65 -12.71 23.91
N MET A 376 9.19 -13.00 22.72
CA MET A 376 9.86 -14.28 22.42
C MET A 376 11.10 -14.54 23.29
N ILE A 377 11.91 -13.51 23.56
CA ILE A 377 13.12 -13.64 24.40
C ILE A 377 12.73 -13.87 25.87
N THR A 378 11.86 -13.03 26.45
CA THR A 378 11.39 -13.18 27.84
C THR A 378 10.67 -14.51 28.05
N ALA A 379 9.87 -14.94 27.08
CA ALA A 379 9.20 -16.22 27.08
C ALA A 379 10.18 -17.41 27.11
N THR A 380 11.21 -17.36 26.27
CA THR A 380 12.22 -18.43 26.18
C THR A 380 13.07 -18.50 27.45
N ALA A 381 13.42 -17.35 28.03
CA ALA A 381 14.17 -17.29 29.29
C ALA A 381 13.42 -17.87 30.50
N ASN A 382 12.08 -17.83 30.49
CA ASN A 382 11.22 -18.36 31.55
C ASN A 382 10.81 -19.83 31.34
N ALA A 383 11.13 -20.45 30.20
CA ALA A 383 10.68 -21.79 29.86
C ALA A 383 11.46 -22.88 30.62
N THR A 384 10.81 -23.52 31.61
CA THR A 384 11.44 -24.64 32.36
C THR A 384 11.69 -25.89 31.50
N LYS A 385 11.01 -26.01 30.35
CA LYS A 385 11.26 -27.00 29.30
C LYS A 385 11.00 -26.39 27.91
N PRO A 386 12.02 -25.89 27.19
CA PRO A 386 11.82 -25.19 25.91
C PRO A 386 11.14 -26.05 24.83
N GLU A 387 11.40 -27.36 24.82
CA GLU A 387 10.76 -28.33 23.91
C GLU A 387 9.27 -28.60 24.19
N GLN A 388 8.74 -28.21 25.36
CA GLN A 388 7.34 -28.49 25.74
C GLN A 388 6.51 -27.20 25.86
N ASP A 389 7.09 -26.13 26.39
CA ASP A 389 6.40 -24.88 26.70
C ASP A 389 6.71 -23.76 25.69
N SER A 390 6.95 -24.11 24.43
CA SER A 390 7.40 -23.18 23.38
C SER A 390 6.41 -22.00 23.20
N PRO A 391 6.89 -20.74 23.06
CA PRO A 391 6.02 -19.56 23.10
C PRO A 391 5.03 -19.50 21.94
N LEU A 392 3.81 -18.98 22.16
CA LEU A 392 2.79 -18.90 21.10
C LEU A 392 3.26 -18.08 19.88
N ILE A 393 4.01 -17.00 20.11
CA ILE A 393 4.59 -16.16 19.05
C ILE A 393 5.61 -16.96 18.22
N VAL A 394 6.45 -17.79 18.87
CA VAL A 394 7.38 -18.69 18.17
C VAL A 394 6.59 -19.72 17.36
N LYS A 395 5.52 -20.32 17.90
CA LYS A 395 4.64 -21.24 17.16
C LYS A 395 3.97 -20.60 15.93
N TRP A 396 3.80 -19.28 15.89
CA TRP A 396 3.24 -18.56 14.75
C TRP A 396 4.28 -18.11 13.72
N LEU A 397 5.44 -17.60 14.16
CA LEU A 397 6.46 -17.02 13.27
C LEU A 397 7.56 -18.02 12.86
N PHE A 398 7.80 -19.04 13.70
CA PHE A 398 8.81 -20.08 13.55
C PHE A 398 8.22 -21.47 13.92
N PRO A 399 7.17 -21.93 13.22
CA PRO A 399 6.54 -23.23 13.49
C PRO A 399 7.47 -24.40 13.15
N GLU A 400 7.53 -25.38 14.06
CA GLU A 400 8.26 -26.62 13.90
C GLU A 400 7.29 -27.81 13.86
N ALA A 401 7.75 -28.95 13.35
CA ALA A 401 6.94 -30.18 13.32
C ALA A 401 6.45 -30.60 14.71
N GLU A 402 7.26 -30.38 15.75
CA GLU A 402 6.87 -30.67 17.12
C GLU A 402 5.79 -29.72 17.67
N HIS A 403 5.82 -28.43 17.29
CA HIS A 403 4.80 -27.46 17.69
C HIS A 403 3.42 -27.89 17.18
N ILE A 404 3.33 -28.41 15.95
CA ILE A 404 2.10 -28.98 15.39
C ILE A 404 1.73 -30.29 16.08
N ALA A 405 2.66 -31.26 16.16
CA ALA A 405 2.38 -32.58 16.71
C ALA A 405 1.96 -32.55 18.19
N LYS A 406 2.44 -31.56 18.96
CA LYS A 406 2.10 -31.33 20.37
C LYS A 406 0.86 -30.45 20.57
N THR A 407 0.32 -29.84 19.51
CA THR A 407 -0.94 -29.07 19.58
C THR A 407 -2.13 -30.03 19.47
N PRO A 408 -2.87 -30.29 20.57
CA PRO A 408 -3.94 -31.28 20.53
C PRO A 408 -5.11 -30.78 19.67
N PRO A 409 -5.83 -31.68 18.97
CA PRO A 409 -7.14 -31.34 18.48
C PRO A 409 -8.02 -31.03 19.70
N ARG A 410 -8.37 -29.75 19.93
CA ARG A 410 -9.29 -29.38 21.03
C ARG A 410 -10.57 -30.18 20.83
N TRP A 411 -10.92 -31.01 21.83
CA TRP A 411 -11.60 -32.27 21.56
C TRP A 411 -13.01 -32.07 20.99
N ILE A 412 -13.25 -32.69 19.84
CA ILE A 412 -14.57 -32.80 19.22
C ILE A 412 -15.30 -33.98 19.90
N SER A 413 -15.55 -33.88 21.21
CA SER A 413 -16.20 -34.96 21.98
C SER A 413 -17.65 -35.19 21.59
N ASP A 414 -18.29 -34.20 20.95
CA ASP A 414 -19.48 -34.37 20.13
C ASP A 414 -19.11 -34.13 18.67
N VAL A 415 -18.66 -35.18 17.94
CA VAL A 415 -18.64 -35.16 16.46
C VAL A 415 -20.08 -35.30 15.93
N ARG A 416 -20.91 -34.30 16.24
CA ARG A 416 -21.86 -33.80 15.26
C ARG A 416 -21.03 -33.20 14.15
N ALA A 417 -21.21 -33.70 12.93
CA ALA A 417 -20.16 -33.70 11.94
C ALA A 417 -19.90 -32.30 11.35
N VAL A 418 -18.96 -32.22 10.40
CA VAL A 418 -18.85 -31.06 9.48
C VAL A 418 -20.20 -30.79 8.76
N GLU A 419 -21.08 -31.81 8.72
CA GLU A 419 -22.47 -31.76 8.24
C GLU A 419 -23.45 -30.98 9.14
N ASP A 420 -23.16 -30.83 10.45
CA ASP A 420 -24.00 -30.11 11.42
C ASP A 420 -23.65 -28.61 11.53
N LEU A 421 -22.49 -28.18 11.02
CA LEU A 421 -22.19 -26.76 10.87
C LEU A 421 -23.14 -26.15 9.83
N LYS A 422 -24.08 -25.32 10.32
CA LYS A 422 -24.99 -24.56 9.46
C LYS A 422 -24.25 -23.40 8.81
N LEU A 423 -23.53 -23.72 7.75
CA LEU A 423 -22.89 -22.75 6.85
C LEU A 423 -23.96 -21.81 6.27
N ASN A 424 -23.69 -20.51 6.30
CA ASN A 424 -24.59 -19.49 5.78
C ASN A 424 -24.52 -19.48 4.25
N ASP A 425 -23.30 -19.52 3.71
CA ASP A 425 -23.04 -19.86 2.32
C ASP A 425 -23.15 -21.39 2.11
N LYS A 426 -24.10 -21.80 1.26
CA LYS A 426 -24.38 -23.21 0.93
C LYS A 426 -23.66 -23.69 -0.33
N ASP A 427 -23.09 -22.77 -1.10
CA ASP A 427 -22.40 -23.06 -2.36
C ASP A 427 -20.91 -23.37 -2.12
N LEU A 428 -20.45 -23.30 -0.87
CA LEU A 428 -19.12 -23.73 -0.43
C LEU A 428 -18.88 -25.22 -0.69
N ASN A 429 -17.77 -25.53 -1.33
CA ASN A 429 -17.35 -26.91 -1.61
C ASN A 429 -16.50 -27.50 -0.46
N GLU A 430 -16.34 -28.82 -0.43
CA GLU A 430 -15.64 -29.53 0.66
C GLU A 430 -14.24 -28.98 1.03
N GLU A 431 -13.46 -28.44 0.09
CA GLU A 431 -12.17 -27.78 0.39
C GLU A 431 -12.37 -26.52 1.25
N GLN A 432 -13.38 -25.72 0.92
CA GLN A 432 -13.77 -24.51 1.67
C GLN A 432 -14.42 -24.90 3.00
N LYS A 433 -15.30 -25.90 3.02
CA LYS A 433 -15.92 -26.39 4.27
C LYS A 433 -14.87 -26.92 5.24
N HIS A 434 -13.92 -27.72 4.76
CA HIS A 434 -12.80 -28.21 5.57
C HIS A 434 -11.97 -27.06 6.12
N ALA A 435 -11.62 -26.07 5.29
CA ALA A 435 -10.86 -24.90 5.71
C ALA A 435 -11.61 -24.08 6.77
N VAL A 436 -12.88 -23.71 6.53
CA VAL A 436 -13.74 -22.99 7.50
C VAL A 436 -13.86 -23.75 8.82
N SER A 437 -14.15 -25.05 8.76
CA SER A 437 -14.26 -25.92 9.95
C SER A 437 -12.93 -26.01 10.69
N SER A 438 -11.81 -26.00 9.98
CA SER A 438 -10.47 -26.03 10.56
C SER A 438 -10.11 -24.74 11.30
N VAL A 439 -10.87 -23.66 11.18
CA VAL A 439 -10.60 -22.38 11.88
C VAL A 439 -11.71 -21.97 12.82
N ALA A 440 -12.96 -22.40 12.58
CA ALA A 440 -14.00 -22.33 13.60
C ALA A 440 -13.73 -23.28 14.78
N LEU A 441 -12.95 -24.35 14.58
CA LEU A 441 -12.69 -25.42 15.55
C LEU A 441 -11.20 -25.67 15.88
N ARG A 442 -10.23 -25.11 15.12
CA ARG A 442 -8.77 -25.31 15.29
C ARG A 442 -8.00 -24.05 14.84
N GLU A 443 -6.67 -24.08 14.81
CA GLU A 443 -5.79 -22.90 14.71
C GLU A 443 -5.03 -22.85 13.35
N TRP A 444 -5.69 -22.50 12.23
CA TRP A 444 -5.12 -22.63 10.87
C TRP A 444 -5.40 -21.46 9.89
N PRO A 445 -4.66 -21.32 8.77
CA PRO A 445 -4.95 -20.38 7.67
C PRO A 445 -6.12 -20.83 6.77
N VAL A 446 -6.84 -19.86 6.16
CA VAL A 446 -8.10 -20.09 5.40
C VAL A 446 -8.20 -19.26 4.11
N PRO A 447 -9.16 -19.62 3.20
CA PRO A 447 -9.42 -18.88 1.96
C PRO A 447 -10.78 -18.15 1.92
N THR A 448 -11.69 -18.43 2.86
CA THR A 448 -13.10 -17.96 2.86
C THR A 448 -13.42 -17.24 4.16
N ILE A 449 -12.59 -16.24 4.48
CA ILE A 449 -12.54 -15.52 5.77
C ILE A 449 -13.90 -14.99 6.26
N VAL A 450 -14.82 -14.63 5.35
CA VAL A 450 -16.17 -14.14 5.69
C VAL A 450 -17.02 -15.23 6.36
N GLU A 451 -17.07 -16.45 5.80
CA GLU A 451 -17.79 -17.55 6.45
C GLU A 451 -17.05 -18.01 7.70
N THR A 452 -15.71 -18.00 7.69
CA THR A 452 -14.91 -18.29 8.90
C THR A 452 -15.28 -17.39 10.07
N VAL A 453 -15.38 -16.07 9.86
CA VAL A 453 -15.85 -15.11 10.89
C VAL A 453 -17.24 -15.52 11.40
N LEU A 454 -18.19 -15.82 10.51
CA LEU A 454 -19.56 -16.16 10.93
C LEU A 454 -19.62 -17.50 11.69
N GLN A 455 -18.81 -18.49 11.32
CA GLN A 455 -18.76 -19.78 12.02
C GLN A 455 -18.02 -19.69 13.35
N ILE A 456 -16.93 -18.92 13.47
CA ILE A 456 -16.32 -18.59 14.77
C ILE A 456 -17.37 -17.93 15.68
N LEU A 457 -18.06 -16.90 15.21
CA LEU A 457 -19.06 -16.18 16.00
C LEU A 457 -20.31 -17.01 16.35
N SER A 458 -20.55 -18.11 15.63
CA SER A 458 -21.63 -19.09 15.86
C SER A 458 -21.23 -20.15 16.88
N VAL A 459 -20.07 -20.80 16.69
CA VAL A 459 -19.52 -21.84 17.58
C VAL A 459 -19.06 -21.25 18.91
N GLN A 460 -18.51 -20.03 18.88
CA GLN A 460 -17.93 -19.34 20.04
C GLN A 460 -18.66 -18.00 20.28
N PRO A 461 -19.80 -17.97 20.99
CA PRO A 461 -20.57 -16.75 21.25
C PRO A 461 -19.76 -15.63 21.94
N THR A 462 -18.73 -16.00 22.72
CA THR A 462 -17.83 -15.08 23.43
C THR A 462 -16.60 -14.64 22.63
N ALA A 463 -16.43 -15.08 21.37
CA ALA A 463 -15.30 -14.66 20.56
C ALA A 463 -15.37 -13.17 20.19
N CYS A 464 -14.25 -12.47 20.40
CA CYS A 464 -13.93 -11.20 19.76
C CYS A 464 -12.80 -11.42 18.74
N ILE A 465 -12.97 -10.88 17.53
CA ILE A 465 -12.12 -11.12 16.36
C ILE A 465 -11.49 -9.80 15.91
N LEU A 466 -10.16 -9.77 15.78
CA LEU A 466 -9.45 -8.73 15.03
C LEU A 466 -9.34 -9.18 13.56
N LEU A 467 -9.85 -8.36 12.64
CA LEU A 467 -9.97 -8.67 11.22
C LEU A 467 -9.17 -7.65 10.40
N CYS A 468 -8.03 -8.06 9.86
CA CYS A 468 -7.09 -7.19 9.17
C CYS A 468 -6.95 -7.51 7.68
N ALA A 469 -6.44 -6.54 6.93
CA ALA A 469 -5.80 -6.74 5.64
C ALA A 469 -4.76 -5.62 5.45
N PRO A 470 -3.68 -5.81 4.65
CA PRO A 470 -2.66 -4.77 4.46
C PRO A 470 -3.23 -3.45 3.92
N SER A 471 -4.23 -3.52 3.03
CA SER A 471 -4.81 -2.33 2.39
C SER A 471 -6.22 -1.98 2.89
N ASN A 472 -6.44 -0.68 3.12
CA ASN A 472 -7.74 -0.11 3.51
C ASN A 472 -8.92 -0.55 2.58
N PRO A 473 -8.77 -0.63 1.25
CA PRO A 473 -9.82 -1.15 0.35
C PRO A 473 -10.11 -2.66 0.50
N ALA A 474 -9.12 -3.47 0.88
CA ALA A 474 -9.33 -4.89 1.18
C ALA A 474 -10.16 -5.05 2.47
N THR A 475 -9.78 -4.36 3.55
CA THR A 475 -10.57 -4.32 4.79
C THR A 475 -12.00 -3.84 4.54
N ASP A 476 -12.19 -2.75 3.78
CA ASP A 476 -13.52 -2.25 3.43
C ASP A 476 -14.34 -3.29 2.66
N THR A 477 -13.71 -4.10 1.81
CA THR A 477 -14.37 -5.20 1.08
C THR A 477 -14.84 -6.32 2.02
N LEU A 478 -14.08 -6.63 3.08
CA LEU A 478 -14.49 -7.58 4.12
C LEU A 478 -15.72 -7.09 4.88
N VAL A 479 -15.67 -5.85 5.39
CA VAL A 479 -16.80 -5.23 6.11
C VAL A 479 -18.03 -5.12 5.19
N LEU A 480 -17.85 -4.83 3.89
CA LEU A 480 -18.92 -4.83 2.87
C LEU A 480 -19.52 -6.21 2.57
N ARG A 481 -18.88 -7.32 2.95
CA ARG A 481 -19.47 -8.66 2.90
C ARG A 481 -20.14 -9.04 4.23
N LEU A 482 -19.47 -8.79 5.37
CA LEU A 482 -19.95 -9.15 6.72
C LEU A 482 -21.19 -8.38 7.18
N ARG A 483 -21.38 -7.15 6.72
CA ARG A 483 -22.56 -6.29 6.94
C ARG A 483 -23.93 -6.89 6.57
N ASN A 484 -23.95 -8.03 5.88
CA ASN A 484 -25.18 -8.75 5.53
C ASN A 484 -25.66 -9.65 6.69
N SER A 485 -24.77 -9.94 7.64
CA SER A 485 -25.01 -10.82 8.79
C SER A 485 -24.75 -10.12 10.13
N LEU A 486 -23.81 -9.17 10.19
CA LEU A 486 -23.42 -8.43 11.40
C LEU A 486 -23.93 -6.99 11.40
N LYS A 487 -24.41 -6.52 12.56
CA LYS A 487 -24.92 -5.16 12.78
C LYS A 487 -23.82 -4.16 13.14
N PRO A 488 -24.07 -2.85 12.98
CA PRO A 488 -23.22 -1.78 13.52
C PRO A 488 -22.88 -1.87 15.00
N THR A 489 -23.67 -2.58 15.82
CA THR A 489 -23.39 -2.79 17.26
C THR A 489 -22.53 -4.03 17.55
N GLU A 490 -22.20 -4.82 16.52
CA GLU A 490 -21.48 -6.10 16.62
C GLU A 490 -20.13 -6.04 15.88
N MET A 491 -20.00 -5.17 14.88
CA MET A 491 -18.81 -4.99 14.05
C MET A 491 -18.43 -3.51 13.92
N LEU A 492 -17.17 -3.19 14.23
CA LEU A 492 -16.56 -1.86 14.06
C LEU A 492 -15.59 -1.87 12.86
N ARG A 493 -15.62 -0.83 12.03
CA ARG A 493 -14.56 -0.49 11.08
C ARG A 493 -13.74 0.67 11.66
N LEU A 494 -12.62 0.32 12.30
CA LEU A 494 -11.65 1.27 12.85
C LEU A 494 -10.78 1.84 11.72
N ASN A 495 -10.48 3.14 11.76
CA ASN A 495 -9.65 3.83 10.77
C ASN A 495 -8.75 4.86 11.49
N ASP A 496 -7.55 5.12 10.98
CA ASP A 496 -6.74 6.27 11.40
C ASP A 496 -7.48 7.61 11.16
N GLN A 497 -7.30 8.55 12.08
CA GLN A 497 -7.93 9.88 12.08
C GLN A 497 -7.63 10.71 10.81
N GLY A 498 -6.52 10.43 10.12
CA GLY A 498 -6.15 11.06 8.85
C GLY A 498 -6.91 10.51 7.62
N ARG A 499 -7.65 9.40 7.73
CA ARG A 499 -8.45 8.88 6.62
C ARG A 499 -9.65 9.80 6.37
N THR A 500 -9.87 10.23 5.12
CA THR A 500 -11.01 11.13 4.83
C THR A 500 -12.31 10.34 4.64
N ILE A 501 -13.43 10.87 5.13
CA ILE A 501 -14.76 10.23 5.02
C ILE A 501 -15.11 9.88 3.56
N ASN A 502 -14.72 10.71 2.59
CA ASN A 502 -14.97 10.49 1.16
C ASN A 502 -14.22 9.28 0.58
N GLN A 503 -13.19 8.76 1.26
CA GLN A 503 -12.48 7.52 0.90
C GLN A 503 -13.17 6.26 1.43
N VAL A 504 -14.21 6.39 2.27
CA VAL A 504 -14.98 5.26 2.82
C VAL A 504 -16.29 5.12 2.03
N PRO A 505 -16.62 3.94 1.49
CA PRO A 505 -17.92 3.70 0.87
C PRO A 505 -19.07 4.11 1.79
N SER A 506 -20.01 4.94 1.33
CA SER A 506 -21.08 5.51 2.17
C SER A 506 -21.90 4.48 2.95
N LYS A 507 -21.99 3.24 2.45
CA LYS A 507 -22.67 2.11 3.09
C LYS A 507 -21.87 1.46 4.24
N LEU A 508 -20.63 1.87 4.48
CA LEU A 508 -19.80 1.47 5.62
C LEU A 508 -19.79 2.50 6.75
N LEU A 509 -20.13 3.76 6.49
CA LEU A 509 -20.12 4.82 7.50
C LEU A 509 -20.88 4.47 8.79
N PRO A 510 -22.02 3.74 8.78
CA PRO A 510 -22.69 3.29 10.01
C PRO A 510 -21.88 2.31 10.87
N TYR A 511 -20.83 1.68 10.32
CA TYR A 511 -19.92 0.78 11.03
C TYR A 511 -18.63 1.49 11.47
N CYS A 512 -18.43 2.76 11.11
CA CYS A 512 -17.27 3.56 11.54
C CYS A 512 -17.65 4.44 12.74
N TYR A 513 -16.74 4.63 13.69
CA TYR A 513 -16.90 5.63 14.74
C TYR A 513 -16.36 6.98 14.26
N ILE A 514 -17.22 8.01 14.27
CA ILE A 514 -16.93 9.38 13.84
C ILE A 514 -17.30 10.30 15.01
N ASP A 515 -16.35 11.14 15.43
CA ASP A 515 -16.56 12.05 16.55
C ASP A 515 -17.01 13.42 16.04
N ALA A 516 -18.27 13.76 16.32
CA ALA A 516 -18.88 15.03 15.94
C ALA A 516 -18.29 16.24 16.67
N SER A 517 -17.61 16.05 17.80
CA SER A 517 -16.87 17.12 18.49
C SER A 517 -15.48 17.32 17.89
N ALA A 518 -14.82 16.25 17.44
CA ALA A 518 -13.54 16.30 16.73
C ALA A 518 -13.71 16.58 15.21
N GLU A 519 -14.45 17.63 14.87
CA GLU A 519 -14.66 18.13 13.50
C GLU A 519 -15.30 17.12 12.51
N ASN A 520 -15.93 16.04 13.00
CA ASN A 520 -16.37 14.89 12.22
C ASN A 520 -15.21 14.08 11.60
N LYS A 521 -14.11 13.92 12.33
CA LYS A 521 -13.02 12.98 11.99
C LYS A 521 -13.32 11.58 12.52
N PHE A 522 -12.68 10.55 11.94
CA PHE A 522 -12.69 9.22 12.54
C PHE A 522 -12.00 9.26 13.91
N SER A 523 -12.53 8.51 14.86
CA SER A 523 -12.02 8.45 16.23
C SER A 523 -12.18 7.04 16.80
N ILE A 524 -11.63 6.81 17.98
CA ILE A 524 -11.79 5.56 18.73
C ILE A 524 -13.07 5.64 19.59
N PRO A 525 -13.95 4.62 19.60
CA PRO A 525 -15.09 4.58 20.53
C PRO A 525 -14.60 4.61 21.98
N PRO A 526 -15.38 5.15 22.94
CA PRO A 526 -15.04 5.06 24.37
C PRO A 526 -14.78 3.60 24.77
N PHE A 527 -13.82 3.36 25.68
CA PHE A 527 -13.36 2.01 26.05
C PHE A 527 -14.49 0.99 26.31
N LYS A 528 -15.50 1.39 27.10
CA LYS A 528 -16.69 0.57 27.42
C LYS A 528 -17.61 0.26 26.22
N GLU A 529 -17.44 0.95 25.10
CA GLU A 529 -18.07 0.62 23.82
C GLU A 529 -17.15 -0.22 22.95
N LEU A 530 -15.87 0.16 22.82
CA LEU A 530 -14.87 -0.59 22.05
C LEU A 530 -14.82 -2.07 22.47
N MET A 531 -14.81 -2.34 23.78
CA MET A 531 -14.77 -3.68 24.35
C MET A 531 -16.07 -4.51 24.16
N LYS A 532 -17.11 -3.98 23.50
CA LYS A 532 -18.36 -4.72 23.20
C LYS A 532 -18.43 -5.27 21.76
N TYR A 533 -17.64 -4.72 20.84
CA TYR A 533 -17.66 -5.17 19.45
C TYR A 533 -17.14 -6.61 19.38
N ARG A 534 -17.80 -7.48 18.61
CA ARG A 534 -17.39 -8.88 18.41
C ARG A 534 -16.42 -9.03 17.24
N VAL A 535 -16.41 -8.06 16.34
CA VAL A 535 -15.44 -7.93 15.25
C VAL A 535 -14.94 -6.50 15.20
N VAL A 536 -13.63 -6.30 15.24
CA VAL A 536 -13.00 -5.02 14.90
C VAL A 536 -12.20 -5.21 13.62
N ALA A 537 -12.54 -4.45 12.59
CA ALA A 537 -11.93 -4.52 11.27
C ALA A 537 -11.11 -3.26 10.98
N CYS A 538 -9.85 -3.44 10.56
CA CYS A 538 -8.91 -2.35 10.31
C CYS A 538 -7.89 -2.74 9.21
N SER A 539 -7.05 -1.82 8.72
CA SER A 539 -5.84 -2.24 8.00
C SER A 539 -4.76 -2.73 8.98
N CYS A 540 -3.74 -3.45 8.51
CA CYS A 540 -2.64 -3.91 9.37
C CYS A 540 -1.95 -2.73 10.09
N ILE A 541 -1.74 -1.60 9.42
CA ILE A 541 -1.18 -0.38 10.03
C ILE A 541 -2.18 0.28 10.99
N ASP A 542 -3.47 0.36 10.64
CA ASP A 542 -4.53 0.89 11.54
C ASP A 542 -4.63 0.07 12.85
N ALA A 543 -4.22 -1.21 12.86
CA ALA A 543 -4.24 -2.03 14.08
C ALA A 543 -3.37 -1.45 15.22
N ASN A 544 -2.37 -0.64 14.90
CA ASN A 544 -1.56 0.05 15.93
C ASN A 544 -2.39 1.02 16.79
N ILE A 545 -3.53 1.51 16.29
CA ILE A 545 -4.47 2.33 17.08
C ILE A 545 -4.90 1.57 18.34
N LEU A 546 -5.05 0.24 18.27
CA LEU A 546 -5.37 -0.62 19.42
C LEU A 546 -4.16 -0.84 20.35
N ALA A 547 -2.94 -0.82 19.80
CA ALA A 547 -1.70 -0.90 20.59
C ALA A 547 -1.46 0.38 21.39
N ASP A 548 -1.48 1.53 20.71
CA ASP A 548 -1.35 2.86 21.34
C ASP A 548 -2.48 3.11 22.35
N ALA A 549 -3.70 2.63 22.07
CA ALA A 549 -4.84 2.65 22.97
C ALA A 549 -4.72 1.71 24.18
N GLN A 550 -3.61 0.97 24.36
CA GLN A 550 -3.42 -0.02 25.42
C GLN A 550 -4.52 -1.11 25.44
N CYS A 551 -5.10 -1.39 24.27
CA CYS A 551 -6.16 -2.37 24.06
C CYS A 551 -5.61 -3.68 23.46
N THR A 552 -4.37 -4.05 23.76
CA THR A 552 -3.76 -5.34 23.40
C THR A 552 -4.15 -6.43 24.40
N ASN A 553 -4.04 -7.71 24.05
CA ASN A 553 -4.27 -8.78 25.02
C ASN A 553 -3.32 -8.65 26.22
N ARG A 554 -2.03 -8.36 26.02
CA ARG A 554 -1.05 -8.15 27.10
C ARG A 554 -1.48 -7.04 28.06
N ALA A 555 -1.83 -5.85 27.54
CA ALA A 555 -2.23 -4.71 28.36
C ALA A 555 -3.57 -4.94 29.07
N LEU A 556 -4.57 -5.53 28.40
CA LEU A 556 -5.88 -5.83 28.98
C LEU A 556 -5.80 -6.90 30.07
N MET A 557 -5.00 -7.96 29.87
CA MET A 557 -4.76 -9.00 30.87
C MET A 557 -3.94 -8.48 32.06
N ARG A 558 -2.96 -7.59 31.82
CA ARG A 558 -2.25 -6.89 32.90
C ARG A 558 -3.22 -6.04 33.73
N LEU A 559 -4.09 -5.25 33.09
CA LEU A 559 -5.14 -4.48 33.78
C LEU A 559 -6.05 -5.38 34.62
N GLU A 560 -6.52 -6.51 34.09
CA GLU A 560 -7.36 -7.45 34.85
C GLU A 560 -6.62 -8.03 36.06
N ASN A 561 -5.38 -8.52 35.88
CA ASN A 561 -4.55 -9.07 36.95
C ASN A 561 -4.29 -8.06 38.08
N GLU A 562 -3.93 -6.81 37.74
CA GLU A 562 -3.61 -5.74 38.70
C GLU A 562 -4.87 -5.29 39.46
N VAL A 563 -6.02 -5.18 38.79
CA VAL A 563 -7.31 -4.86 39.42
C VAL A 563 -7.77 -5.99 40.33
N VAL A 564 -7.68 -7.25 39.90
CA VAL A 564 -8.08 -8.41 40.72
C VAL A 564 -7.14 -8.58 41.92
N GLY A 565 -5.83 -8.41 41.74
CA GLY A 565 -4.86 -8.41 42.83
C GLY A 565 -5.10 -7.29 43.85
N SER A 566 -5.48 -6.09 43.38
CA SER A 566 -5.81 -4.95 44.24
C SER A 566 -7.11 -5.15 45.03
N ILE A 567 -8.12 -5.82 44.45
CA ILE A 567 -9.41 -6.10 45.11
C ILE A 567 -9.29 -7.31 46.06
N HIS A 568 -8.43 -8.28 45.75
CA HIS A 568 -8.27 -9.52 46.51
C HIS A 568 -6.79 -9.82 46.89
N PRO A 569 -6.12 -8.95 47.67
CA PRO A 569 -4.67 -9.00 47.94
C PRO A 569 -4.20 -10.16 48.82
N HIS A 570 -5.10 -11.04 49.26
CA HIS A 570 -4.79 -12.27 50.00
C HIS A 570 -4.95 -13.54 49.15
N THR A 571 -5.30 -13.41 47.87
CA THR A 571 -5.45 -14.55 46.96
C THR A 571 -4.08 -15.04 46.53
N THR A 572 -3.70 -16.25 46.94
CA THR A 572 -2.41 -16.86 46.61
C THR A 572 -2.32 -17.32 45.15
N GLU A 573 -3.46 -17.42 44.46
CA GLU A 573 -3.55 -17.74 43.03
C GLU A 573 -4.47 -16.73 42.35
N LEU A 574 -3.91 -15.81 41.56
CA LEU A 574 -4.71 -14.94 40.70
C LEU A 574 -5.49 -15.80 39.69
N PRO A 575 -6.78 -15.52 39.44
CA PRO A 575 -7.53 -16.18 38.38
C PRO A 575 -6.89 -15.88 37.02
N VAL A 576 -7.04 -16.81 36.08
CA VAL A 576 -6.59 -16.62 34.71
C VAL A 576 -7.34 -15.45 34.07
N ALA A 577 -6.63 -14.35 33.81
CA ALA A 577 -7.13 -13.21 33.04
C ALA A 577 -7.64 -13.67 31.67
N LYS A 578 -8.77 -13.12 31.25
CA LYS A 578 -9.51 -13.59 30.08
C LYS A 578 -9.02 -12.91 28.80
N LEU A 579 -8.78 -13.72 27.76
CA LEU A 579 -8.49 -13.21 26.43
C LEU A 579 -9.63 -12.32 25.94
N HIS A 580 -9.30 -11.08 25.55
CA HIS A 580 -10.23 -10.24 24.80
C HIS A 580 -10.19 -10.63 23.32
N TRP A 581 -9.07 -10.41 22.65
CA TRP A 581 -8.88 -10.85 21.26
C TRP A 581 -8.66 -12.35 21.23
N THR A 582 -9.68 -13.07 20.75
CA THR A 582 -9.66 -14.54 20.69
C THR A 582 -9.11 -15.05 19.35
N HIS A 583 -9.28 -14.29 18.26
CA HIS A 583 -8.82 -14.66 16.92
C HIS A 583 -8.27 -13.42 16.21
N LEU A 584 -7.17 -13.58 15.48
CA LEU A 584 -6.67 -12.66 14.47
C LEU A 584 -6.78 -13.33 13.10
N LEU A 585 -7.54 -12.71 12.20
CA LEU A 585 -7.68 -13.16 10.82
C LEU A 585 -7.15 -12.05 9.89
N ILE A 586 -6.16 -12.35 9.06
CA ILE A 586 -5.58 -11.40 8.09
C ILE A 586 -5.92 -11.87 6.68
N ASP A 587 -6.66 -11.08 5.90
CA ASP A 587 -6.89 -11.33 4.46
C ASP A 587 -5.87 -10.61 3.57
N GLU A 588 -5.67 -11.12 2.36
CA GLU A 588 -4.65 -10.67 1.42
C GLU A 588 -3.25 -10.53 2.06
N ALA A 589 -2.95 -11.41 3.03
CA ALA A 589 -1.72 -11.42 3.84
C ALA A 589 -0.43 -11.58 3.02
N ALA A 590 -0.54 -11.98 1.74
CA ALA A 590 0.56 -11.97 0.78
C ALA A 590 1.04 -10.54 0.41
N GLN A 591 0.15 -9.53 0.47
CA GLN A 591 0.43 -8.15 0.07
C GLN A 591 1.26 -7.34 1.10
N GLY A 592 1.27 -7.75 2.37
CA GLY A 592 1.91 -7.01 3.45
C GLY A 592 3.27 -7.63 3.81
N SER A 593 4.26 -6.80 4.13
CA SER A 593 5.56 -7.31 4.59
C SER A 593 5.42 -7.96 5.96
N GLU A 594 6.33 -8.85 6.32
CA GLU A 594 6.29 -9.50 7.63
C GLU A 594 6.26 -8.51 8.81
N PRO A 595 7.09 -7.43 8.83
CA PRO A 595 6.96 -6.38 9.84
C PRO A 595 5.63 -5.61 9.84
N GLU A 596 4.89 -5.55 8.73
CA GLU A 596 3.55 -4.97 8.68
C GLU A 596 2.51 -5.90 9.34
N LEU A 597 2.61 -7.20 9.07
CA LEU A 597 1.76 -8.23 9.69
C LEU A 597 2.06 -8.38 11.19
N CYS A 598 3.28 -8.08 11.64
CA CYS A 598 3.62 -8.00 13.05
C CYS A 598 2.77 -6.98 13.83
N ILE A 599 2.28 -5.90 13.20
CA ILE A 599 1.48 -4.86 13.90
C ILE A 599 0.22 -5.47 14.53
N PRO A 600 -0.74 -6.07 13.79
CA PRO A 600 -1.92 -6.71 14.41
C PRO A 600 -1.55 -7.94 15.24
N ILE A 601 -0.50 -8.70 14.90
CA ILE A 601 -0.03 -9.82 15.71
C ILE A 601 0.38 -9.32 17.12
N SER A 602 1.04 -8.16 17.24
CA SER A 602 1.43 -7.54 18.52
C SER A 602 0.26 -7.00 19.36
N VAL A 603 -0.96 -6.95 18.80
CA VAL A 603 -2.20 -6.60 19.53
C VAL A 603 -2.85 -7.85 20.15
N VAL A 604 -2.77 -8.99 19.45
CA VAL A 604 -3.47 -10.23 19.82
C VAL A 604 -2.55 -11.23 20.54
N ALA A 605 -1.25 -11.17 20.33
CA ALA A 605 -0.27 -12.02 21.00
C ALA A 605 -0.29 -11.89 22.54
N THR A 606 0.14 -12.95 23.21
CA THR A 606 0.20 -13.08 24.67
C THR A 606 1.51 -13.73 25.10
N ASP A 607 2.05 -13.29 26.24
CA ASP A 607 3.18 -13.94 26.89
C ASP A 607 2.80 -15.36 27.41
N PRO A 608 3.74 -16.32 27.48
CA PRO A 608 3.42 -17.69 27.84
C PRO A 608 3.80 -18.09 29.28
N PRO A 609 3.31 -19.25 29.72
CA PRO A 609 1.95 -19.72 29.51
C PRO A 609 1.04 -19.06 30.56
N VAL A 610 -0.06 -18.45 30.11
CA VAL A 610 -1.25 -18.31 30.96
C VAL A 610 -1.51 -19.69 31.57
N ARG A 611 -1.46 -19.81 32.91
CA ARG A 611 -1.44 -21.08 33.64
C ARG A 611 -2.39 -22.09 32.99
N THR A 612 -1.82 -23.15 32.42
CA THR A 612 -2.60 -24.12 31.66
C THR A 612 -3.52 -24.86 32.62
N ILE A 613 -4.78 -24.41 32.72
CA ILE A 613 -5.85 -25.19 33.33
C ILE A 613 -5.79 -26.56 32.65
N SER A 614 -5.70 -27.62 33.46
CA SER A 614 -5.54 -28.98 32.99
C SER A 614 -6.49 -29.27 31.84
N ASN A 615 -6.02 -29.94 30.78
CA ASN A 615 -6.80 -30.24 29.57
C ASN A 615 -8.15 -30.97 29.83
N THR A 616 -8.38 -31.43 31.06
CA THR A 616 -9.68 -31.77 31.65
C THR A 616 -10.42 -30.54 32.21
N VAL A 617 -10.95 -29.67 31.34
CA VAL A 617 -12.09 -28.80 31.70
C VAL A 617 -13.38 -29.64 31.52
N PRO A 618 -14.31 -29.70 32.49
CA PRO A 618 -15.43 -30.64 32.45
C PRO A 618 -16.45 -30.32 31.33
N VAL A 619 -17.08 -31.38 30.82
CA VAL A 619 -18.06 -31.33 29.72
C VAL A 619 -19.28 -30.48 30.08
N GLY A 620 -19.53 -29.39 29.32
CA GLY A 620 -20.60 -28.44 29.66
C GLY A 620 -20.77 -27.23 28.74
N ASN A 621 -21.00 -27.43 27.44
CA ASN A 621 -21.52 -26.43 26.48
C ASN A 621 -20.78 -25.09 26.27
N LYS A 622 -19.61 -24.85 26.87
CA LYS A 622 -18.76 -23.69 26.55
C LYS A 622 -17.28 -24.09 26.52
N VAL A 623 -16.66 -23.98 25.35
CA VAL A 623 -15.20 -23.97 25.21
C VAL A 623 -14.74 -22.52 25.27
N GLU A 624 -14.00 -22.16 26.32
CA GLU A 624 -13.30 -20.88 26.36
C GLU A 624 -11.85 -21.10 25.87
N LEU A 625 -11.37 -20.22 24.99
CA LEU A 625 -10.00 -20.29 24.48
C LEU A 625 -9.01 -19.85 25.55
N SER A 626 -7.99 -20.68 25.77
CA SER A 626 -6.86 -20.42 26.67
C SER A 626 -5.68 -19.72 26.00
N GLN A 627 -5.64 -19.72 24.67
CA GLN A 627 -4.67 -19.02 23.82
C GLN A 627 -5.42 -18.46 22.59
N PRO A 628 -5.04 -17.28 22.08
CA PRO A 628 -5.64 -16.72 20.86
C PRO A 628 -5.25 -17.53 19.62
N GLN A 629 -5.99 -17.35 18.52
CA GLN A 629 -5.74 -18.04 17.25
C GLN A 629 -5.29 -17.06 16.15
N LEU A 630 -4.46 -17.52 15.22
CA LEU A 630 -4.02 -16.75 14.05
C LEU A 630 -4.40 -17.49 12.75
N ALA A 631 -5.00 -16.77 11.80
CA ALA A 631 -5.22 -17.24 10.43
C ALA A 631 -4.71 -16.21 9.41
N LEU A 632 -3.83 -16.64 8.51
CA LEU A 632 -3.36 -15.84 7.38
C LEU A 632 -4.06 -16.33 6.10
N CYS A 633 -4.62 -15.42 5.31
CA CYS A 633 -5.36 -15.72 4.09
C CYS A 633 -4.74 -14.95 2.92
N GLY A 634 -4.53 -15.59 1.77
CA GLY A 634 -3.92 -14.95 0.61
C GLY A 634 -3.34 -15.93 -0.39
N ASP A 635 -2.65 -15.41 -1.40
CA ASP A 635 -2.00 -16.19 -2.46
C ASP A 635 -0.54 -15.71 -2.65
N ARG A 636 0.42 -16.58 -2.29
CA ARG A 636 1.86 -16.31 -2.37
C ARG A 636 2.36 -16.03 -3.79
N PHE A 637 1.59 -16.38 -4.81
CA PHE A 637 1.93 -16.19 -6.23
C PHE A 637 1.23 -14.96 -6.87
N GLN A 638 0.46 -14.18 -6.11
CA GLN A 638 -0.08 -12.87 -6.54
C GLN A 638 0.79 -11.72 -5.96
N LEU A 639 0.33 -10.46 -6.00
CA LEU A 639 1.18 -9.31 -5.62
C LEU A 639 1.67 -9.41 -4.17
N GLY A 640 2.97 -9.15 -4.00
CA GLY A 640 3.65 -9.06 -2.70
C GLY A 640 3.73 -7.64 -2.14
N PRO A 641 4.52 -7.44 -1.06
CA PRO A 641 4.83 -6.14 -0.48
C PRO A 641 5.52 -5.20 -1.47
N ILE A 642 5.16 -3.92 -1.45
CA ILE A 642 5.73 -2.91 -2.36
C ILE A 642 6.95 -2.26 -1.68
N VAL A 643 8.13 -2.87 -1.91
CA VAL A 643 9.44 -2.40 -1.44
C VAL A 643 10.16 -1.65 -2.57
N SER A 644 10.76 -0.51 -2.25
CA SER A 644 11.40 0.38 -3.23
C SER A 644 12.89 0.06 -3.40
N SER A 645 13.58 -0.16 -2.29
CA SER A 645 15.02 -0.43 -2.23
C SER A 645 15.37 -1.79 -2.86
N PRO A 646 16.34 -1.85 -3.80
CA PRO A 646 16.89 -3.11 -4.28
C PRO A 646 17.53 -3.93 -3.15
N ASP A 647 18.19 -3.26 -2.20
CA ASP A 647 18.91 -3.92 -1.11
C ASP A 647 17.95 -4.50 -0.06
N ALA A 648 16.84 -3.82 0.23
CA ALA A 648 15.81 -4.36 1.13
C ALA A 648 15.03 -5.54 0.49
N ARG A 649 14.86 -5.57 -0.85
CA ARG A 649 14.34 -6.76 -1.55
C ARG A 649 15.34 -7.91 -1.59
N LYS A 650 16.63 -7.61 -1.75
CA LYS A 650 17.70 -8.62 -1.60
C LYS A 650 17.76 -9.19 -0.17
N ALA A 651 17.32 -8.43 0.82
CA ALA A 651 17.07 -8.85 2.19
C ALA A 651 15.60 -9.26 2.46
N GLU A 652 14.88 -9.68 1.41
CA GLU A 652 13.58 -10.36 1.47
C GLU A 652 12.42 -9.57 2.13
N LEU A 653 12.49 -8.23 2.19
CA LEU A 653 11.36 -7.40 2.67
C LEU A 653 10.11 -7.47 1.77
N ASP A 654 10.26 -7.91 0.50
CA ASP A 654 9.20 -8.25 -0.44
C ASP A 654 8.77 -9.73 -0.40
N MET A 655 9.27 -10.49 0.59
CA MET A 655 8.62 -11.69 1.09
C MET A 655 7.61 -11.31 2.19
N SER A 656 6.41 -11.87 2.10
CA SER A 656 5.41 -11.79 3.17
C SER A 656 5.57 -12.96 4.14
N LEU A 657 5.14 -12.79 5.39
CA LEU A 657 5.08 -13.86 6.39
C LEU A 657 4.34 -15.10 5.85
N LEU A 658 3.25 -14.89 5.09
CA LEU A 658 2.52 -15.99 4.46
C LEU A 658 3.39 -16.76 3.45
N GLN A 659 4.19 -16.07 2.63
CA GLN A 659 5.10 -16.73 1.70
C GLN A 659 6.22 -17.46 2.45
N ARG A 660 6.90 -16.81 3.41
CA ARG A 660 7.99 -17.42 4.18
C ARG A 660 7.57 -18.70 4.89
N LEU A 661 6.39 -18.69 5.52
CA LEU A 661 5.84 -19.89 6.16
C LEU A 661 5.62 -21.03 5.16
N PHE A 662 5.18 -20.73 3.93
CA PHE A 662 5.00 -21.72 2.87
C PHE A 662 6.31 -22.27 2.28
N GLU A 663 7.45 -21.63 2.51
CA GLU A 663 8.77 -22.09 2.09
C GLU A 663 9.45 -23.00 3.14
N LEU A 664 8.91 -23.05 4.37
CA LEU A 664 9.32 -24.03 5.37
C LEU A 664 8.91 -25.45 4.93
N PRO A 665 9.76 -26.48 5.11
CA PRO A 665 9.44 -27.88 4.74
C PRO A 665 8.10 -28.38 5.32
N LEU A 666 7.72 -27.85 6.48
CA LEU A 666 6.48 -28.12 7.21
C LEU A 666 5.19 -27.76 6.44
N TYR A 667 5.28 -26.86 5.47
CA TYR A 667 4.18 -26.43 4.60
C TYR A 667 4.39 -26.81 3.12
N ALA A 668 5.62 -27.18 2.74
CA ALA A 668 5.98 -27.56 1.38
C ALA A 668 5.59 -29.00 1.02
N ASP A 669 5.72 -29.94 1.96
CA ASP A 669 5.52 -31.37 1.66
C ASP A 669 4.04 -31.81 1.80
N GLU A 670 3.39 -32.10 0.66
CA GLU A 670 2.03 -32.66 0.64
C GLU A 670 1.95 -34.11 1.12
N GLN A 671 3.07 -34.84 1.13
CA GLN A 671 3.19 -36.26 1.51
C GLN A 671 3.65 -36.46 2.96
N SER A 672 4.09 -35.40 3.65
CA SER A 672 4.53 -35.46 5.06
C SER A 672 3.39 -35.86 6.01
N THR A 673 3.22 -37.17 6.20
CA THR A 673 2.22 -37.72 7.09
C THR A 673 2.66 -37.67 8.55
N THR A 674 2.52 -36.51 9.19
CA THR A 674 1.85 -36.57 10.50
C THR A 674 0.39 -36.93 10.21
N ALA A 675 0.02 -38.18 10.45
CA ALA A 675 -1.08 -38.87 9.74
C ALA A 675 -2.52 -38.33 9.95
N TYR A 676 -2.66 -37.16 10.59
CA TYR A 676 -3.94 -36.53 10.95
C TYR A 676 -3.99 -35.00 10.75
N TYR A 677 -2.88 -34.35 10.35
CA TYR A 677 -2.78 -32.88 10.33
C TYR A 677 -2.09 -32.32 9.08
N ARG A 678 -2.59 -31.18 8.59
CA ARG A 678 -1.94 -30.33 7.59
C ARG A 678 -2.10 -28.87 8.04
N PRO A 679 -1.02 -28.08 8.15
CA PRO A 679 -1.10 -26.71 8.66
C PRO A 679 -1.62 -25.67 7.65
N CYS A 680 -2.04 -26.10 6.46
CA CYS A 680 -2.60 -25.22 5.45
C CYS A 680 -3.74 -25.89 4.67
N SER A 681 -4.68 -25.08 4.17
CA SER A 681 -5.77 -25.51 3.28
C SER A 681 -5.63 -24.84 1.91
N HIS A 682 -5.15 -25.58 0.92
CA HIS A 682 -5.10 -25.14 -0.47
C HIS A 682 -6.47 -25.28 -1.14
N LEU A 683 -7.05 -24.20 -1.68
CA LEU A 683 -8.16 -24.31 -2.62
C LEU A 683 -7.63 -24.63 -4.01
N ARG A 684 -8.12 -25.72 -4.60
CA ARG A 684 -7.79 -26.14 -5.95
C ARG A 684 -8.90 -25.79 -6.94
N LYS A 685 -10.16 -25.80 -6.49
CA LYS A 685 -11.32 -25.51 -7.35
C LYS A 685 -11.45 -24.02 -7.67
N ASN A 686 -11.23 -23.68 -8.94
CA ASN A 686 -11.35 -22.33 -9.48
C ASN A 686 -12.75 -22.10 -10.09
N TYR A 687 -13.56 -21.26 -9.44
CA TYR A 687 -14.90 -20.89 -9.90
C TYR A 687 -14.92 -19.61 -10.76
N ARG A 688 -13.76 -19.02 -11.07
CA ARG A 688 -13.65 -17.78 -11.85
C ARG A 688 -13.56 -18.04 -13.35
N SER A 689 -12.65 -18.91 -13.79
CA SER A 689 -12.14 -18.90 -15.17
C SER A 689 -12.52 -20.16 -15.96
N ARG A 690 -12.87 -20.00 -17.25
CA ARG A 690 -13.06 -21.13 -18.18
C ARG A 690 -11.73 -21.91 -18.34
N PRO A 691 -11.75 -23.24 -18.58
CA PRO A 691 -10.55 -24.09 -18.61
C PRO A 691 -9.37 -23.52 -19.42
N ALA A 692 -9.62 -23.06 -20.66
CA ALA A 692 -8.61 -22.47 -21.56
C ALA A 692 -7.83 -21.27 -20.98
N ILE A 693 -8.43 -20.54 -20.04
CA ILE A 693 -7.82 -19.40 -19.33
C ILE A 693 -7.02 -19.90 -18.12
N LEU A 694 -7.44 -21.00 -17.51
CA LEU A 694 -6.82 -21.57 -16.31
C LEU A 694 -5.56 -22.40 -16.61
N MET A 695 -5.46 -23.01 -17.80
CA MET A 695 -4.32 -23.86 -18.21
C MET A 695 -2.95 -23.20 -17.97
N PRO A 696 -2.63 -22.01 -18.55
CA PRO A 696 -1.32 -21.40 -18.33
C PRO A 696 -1.01 -21.04 -16.88
N PRO A 697 -1.85 -20.29 -16.12
CA PRO A 697 -1.51 -19.95 -14.74
C PRO A 697 -1.43 -21.18 -13.83
N SER A 698 -2.29 -22.19 -14.03
CA SER A 698 -2.26 -23.45 -13.26
C SER A 698 -0.89 -24.12 -13.33
N ALA A 699 -0.32 -24.24 -14.53
CA ALA A 699 1.01 -24.80 -14.72
C ALA A 699 2.14 -23.84 -14.27
N LEU A 700 2.02 -22.54 -14.55
CA LEU A 700 3.09 -21.56 -14.30
C LEU A 700 3.30 -21.21 -12.82
N PHE A 701 2.25 -21.31 -12.00
CA PHE A 701 2.27 -20.81 -10.62
C PHE A 701 1.69 -21.77 -9.58
N TYR A 702 1.09 -22.90 -9.96
CA TYR A 702 0.35 -23.77 -9.01
C TYR A 702 0.56 -25.27 -9.25
N ASP A 703 1.73 -25.69 -9.76
CA ASP A 703 2.14 -27.08 -10.03
C ASP A 703 1.16 -27.91 -10.89
N ASP A 704 0.35 -27.20 -11.68
CA ASP A 704 -0.87 -27.67 -12.33
C ASP A 704 -1.82 -28.47 -11.41
N LYS A 705 -2.14 -27.88 -10.24
CA LYS A 705 -3.05 -28.41 -9.22
C LYS A 705 -4.46 -27.77 -9.27
N LEU A 706 -4.69 -26.75 -10.11
CA LEU A 706 -6.00 -26.07 -10.15
C LEU A 706 -7.04 -26.82 -10.99
N VAL A 707 -8.28 -26.83 -10.52
CA VAL A 707 -9.41 -27.55 -11.13
C VAL A 707 -10.45 -26.52 -11.60
N PRO A 708 -10.79 -26.45 -12.90
CA PRO A 708 -11.77 -25.51 -13.40
C PRO A 708 -13.21 -25.93 -13.05
N CYS A 709 -13.89 -25.11 -12.24
CA CYS A 709 -15.27 -25.32 -11.79
C CYS A 709 -16.21 -24.16 -12.18
N ALA A 710 -15.77 -23.23 -13.02
CA ALA A 710 -16.49 -22.00 -13.34
C ALA A 710 -17.67 -22.19 -14.30
N VAL A 711 -18.90 -22.02 -13.80
CA VAL A 711 -20.15 -22.06 -14.59
C VAL A 711 -20.47 -20.68 -15.17
N ASN A 712 -19.64 -20.24 -16.12
CA ASN A 712 -19.71 -18.89 -16.70
C ASN A 712 -20.56 -18.83 -17.99
N GLY A 713 -20.82 -17.60 -18.44
CA GLY A 713 -21.35 -17.32 -19.76
C GLY A 713 -20.44 -17.74 -20.92
N LYS A 714 -20.96 -17.60 -22.14
CA LYS A 714 -20.26 -17.84 -23.40
C LYS A 714 -20.10 -16.52 -24.15
N ILE A 715 -18.86 -16.07 -24.35
CA ILE A 715 -18.55 -15.06 -25.36
C ILE A 715 -18.65 -15.71 -26.74
N ARG A 716 -19.31 -15.02 -27.66
CA ARG A 716 -19.20 -15.30 -29.10
C ARG A 716 -18.48 -14.11 -29.73
N TRP A 717 -17.34 -14.40 -30.36
CA TRP A 717 -16.51 -13.45 -31.08
C TRP A 717 -15.89 -14.20 -32.26
N SER A 718 -15.88 -13.56 -33.43
CA SER A 718 -15.46 -14.15 -34.70
C SER A 718 -14.00 -14.61 -34.72
N ARG A 719 -13.11 -13.99 -33.92
CA ARG A 719 -11.69 -14.40 -33.81
C ARG A 719 -11.43 -15.63 -32.93
N LEU A 720 -12.43 -16.18 -32.23
CA LEU A 720 -12.24 -17.34 -31.35
C LEU A 720 -11.86 -18.61 -32.13
N VAL A 721 -10.71 -19.19 -31.80
CA VAL A 721 -10.28 -20.49 -32.34
C VAL A 721 -11.27 -21.57 -31.91
N ARG A 722 -11.63 -22.48 -32.83
CA ARG A 722 -12.40 -23.69 -32.53
C ARG A 722 -11.59 -24.93 -32.87
N ARG A 723 -11.45 -25.84 -31.90
CA ARG A 723 -10.61 -27.03 -31.95
C ARG A 723 -11.45 -28.30 -32.15
N GLY A 724 -10.92 -29.29 -32.87
CA GLY A 724 -11.61 -30.58 -33.09
C GLY A 724 -12.76 -30.55 -34.12
N LYS A 725 -12.50 -30.17 -35.37
CA LYS A 725 -13.53 -30.10 -36.45
C LYS A 725 -13.83 -31.46 -37.12
N LYS A 726 -14.05 -32.52 -36.32
CA LYS A 726 -14.39 -33.87 -36.83
C LYS A 726 -15.89 -34.04 -37.12
N GLY A 727 -16.21 -34.76 -38.19
CA GLY A 727 -17.56 -35.32 -38.45
C GLY A 727 -18.71 -34.31 -38.50
N GLY A 728 -18.45 -33.05 -38.86
CA GLY A 728 -19.48 -32.00 -38.92
C GLY A 728 -19.93 -31.42 -37.57
N LYS A 729 -19.39 -31.88 -36.43
CA LYS A 729 -19.64 -31.24 -35.13
C LYS A 729 -18.89 -29.92 -35.02
N VAL A 730 -19.48 -28.95 -34.32
CA VAL A 730 -18.84 -27.65 -34.06
C VAL A 730 -17.82 -27.81 -32.94
N GLY A 731 -16.54 -27.66 -33.28
CA GLY A 731 -15.43 -27.79 -32.36
C GLY A 731 -15.46 -26.80 -31.18
N THR A 732 -14.85 -27.20 -30.06
CA THR A 732 -14.80 -26.43 -28.81
C THR A 732 -14.07 -25.11 -29.01
N ALA A 733 -14.69 -23.99 -28.60
CA ALA A 733 -14.09 -22.67 -28.70
C ALA A 733 -13.09 -22.42 -27.56
N MET A 734 -11.89 -21.94 -27.89
CA MET A 734 -10.84 -21.56 -26.93
C MET A 734 -10.94 -20.05 -26.61
N PRO A 735 -11.42 -19.65 -25.41
CA PRO A 735 -11.54 -18.25 -25.00
C PRO A 735 -10.21 -17.61 -24.55
N LEU A 736 -9.15 -17.80 -25.32
CA LEU A 736 -7.86 -17.14 -25.11
C LEU A 736 -7.27 -16.72 -26.46
N ARG A 737 -6.73 -15.50 -26.54
CA ARG A 737 -5.99 -14.98 -27.70
C ARG A 737 -4.72 -14.25 -27.29
N VAL A 738 -3.70 -14.32 -28.13
CA VAL A 738 -2.49 -13.48 -28.05
C VAL A 738 -2.34 -12.75 -29.37
N VAL A 739 -2.26 -11.43 -29.35
CA VAL A 739 -2.15 -10.58 -30.55
C VAL A 739 -0.83 -9.84 -30.50
N ALA A 740 -0.02 -9.97 -31.55
CA ALA A 740 1.28 -9.30 -31.62
C ALA A 740 1.11 -7.78 -31.84
N CYS A 741 1.93 -7.00 -31.16
CA CYS A 741 2.14 -5.60 -31.51
C CYS A 741 3.65 -5.30 -31.51
N GLU A 742 4.18 -4.89 -32.66
CA GLU A 742 5.58 -4.49 -32.82
C GLU A 742 5.76 -2.96 -32.90
N ALA A 743 4.67 -2.20 -32.71
CA ALA A 743 4.75 -0.75 -32.57
C ALA A 743 5.61 -0.37 -31.36
N ILE A 744 6.48 0.61 -31.52
CA ILE A 744 7.44 1.05 -30.49
C ILE A 744 6.70 1.88 -29.43
N GLU A 745 7.05 1.71 -28.15
CA GLU A 745 6.44 2.52 -27.09
C GLU A 745 6.92 3.99 -27.10
N GLU A 746 6.03 4.85 -26.62
CA GLU A 746 6.26 6.27 -26.41
C GLU A 746 6.10 6.63 -24.92
N CYS A 747 6.55 7.84 -24.59
CA CYS A 747 6.51 8.43 -23.26
C CYS A 747 6.11 9.91 -23.35
N ILE A 748 5.54 10.43 -22.27
CA ILE A 748 5.35 11.87 -22.05
C ILE A 748 6.55 12.45 -21.29
N ASP A 749 7.08 11.67 -20.33
CA ASP A 749 8.34 11.89 -19.61
C ASP A 749 9.00 10.51 -19.46
N GLU A 750 10.24 10.39 -19.95
CA GLU A 750 11.04 9.15 -19.92
C GLU A 750 11.31 8.62 -18.50
N LYS A 751 11.24 9.50 -17.48
CA LYS A 751 11.44 9.11 -16.08
C LYS A 751 10.18 8.60 -15.40
N SER A 752 9.02 8.71 -16.06
CA SER A 752 7.71 8.42 -15.46
C SER A 752 6.98 7.26 -16.14
N THR A 753 6.63 7.41 -17.42
CA THR A 753 5.45 6.70 -17.95
C THR A 753 5.53 6.35 -19.42
N TRP A 754 4.91 5.23 -19.78
CA TRP A 754 4.97 4.63 -21.11
C TRP A 754 3.56 4.32 -21.64
N PHE A 755 3.39 4.46 -22.96
CA PHE A 755 2.17 4.13 -23.69
C PHE A 755 2.55 3.61 -25.09
N ASN A 756 1.67 2.86 -25.72
CA ASN A 756 1.89 2.28 -27.04
C ASN A 756 0.62 2.46 -27.87
N LEU A 757 0.71 3.33 -28.90
CA LEU A 757 -0.44 3.68 -29.75
C LEU A 757 -0.92 2.49 -30.58
N GLY A 758 -0.02 1.65 -31.08
CA GLY A 758 -0.40 0.43 -31.81
C GLY A 758 -1.17 -0.56 -30.94
N GLU A 759 -0.77 -0.72 -29.67
CA GLU A 759 -1.57 -1.52 -28.72
C GLU A 759 -2.93 -0.87 -28.42
N ILE A 760 -3.01 0.45 -28.30
CA ILE A 760 -4.29 1.17 -28.11
C ILE A 760 -5.22 0.93 -29.30
N GLU A 761 -4.73 1.03 -30.53
CA GLU A 761 -5.51 0.76 -31.74
C GLU A 761 -6.04 -0.68 -31.78
N ILE A 762 -5.21 -1.67 -31.44
CA ILE A 762 -5.61 -3.08 -31.35
C ILE A 762 -6.66 -3.29 -30.25
N VAL A 763 -6.47 -2.72 -29.05
CA VAL A 763 -7.48 -2.78 -27.97
C VAL A 763 -8.81 -2.20 -28.44
N MET A 764 -8.78 -1.00 -29.05
CA MET A 764 -9.99 -0.33 -29.53
C MET A 764 -10.68 -1.11 -30.65
N GLN A 765 -9.94 -1.75 -31.56
CA GLN A 765 -10.50 -2.65 -32.56
C GLN A 765 -11.21 -3.84 -31.90
N ILE A 766 -10.54 -4.53 -30.98
CA ILE A 766 -11.07 -5.73 -30.31
C ILE A 766 -12.31 -5.39 -29.48
N VAL A 767 -12.32 -4.28 -28.75
CA VAL A 767 -13.52 -3.82 -28.02
C VAL A 767 -14.67 -3.50 -28.99
N LYS A 768 -14.41 -2.82 -30.11
CA LYS A 768 -15.43 -2.55 -31.13
C LYS A 768 -15.98 -3.83 -31.78
N GLU A 769 -15.17 -4.85 -31.99
CA GLU A 769 -15.61 -6.16 -32.50
C GLU A 769 -16.48 -6.90 -31.47
N LEU A 770 -16.02 -7.00 -30.22
CA LEU A 770 -16.77 -7.61 -29.11
C LEU A 770 -18.11 -6.92 -28.86
N MET A 771 -18.18 -5.59 -29.04
CA MET A 771 -19.42 -4.83 -28.90
C MET A 771 -20.38 -4.99 -30.09
N LYS A 772 -19.88 -5.28 -31.31
CA LYS A 772 -20.73 -5.66 -32.47
C LYS A 772 -21.35 -7.05 -32.25
N GLU A 773 -20.58 -8.00 -31.72
CA GLU A 773 -21.04 -9.37 -31.44
C GLU A 773 -21.69 -9.55 -30.06
N ALA A 774 -21.86 -8.46 -29.29
CA ALA A 774 -22.32 -8.49 -27.90
C ALA A 774 -23.67 -9.21 -27.69
N ASN A 775 -24.62 -9.05 -28.62
CA ASN A 775 -25.94 -9.69 -28.56
C ASN A 775 -25.89 -11.21 -28.85
N SER A 776 -24.82 -11.70 -29.45
CA SER A 776 -24.57 -13.13 -29.70
C SER A 776 -23.99 -13.84 -28.47
N CYS A 777 -23.55 -13.09 -27.45
CA CYS A 777 -23.02 -13.64 -26.20
C CYS A 777 -24.14 -14.11 -25.25
N GLU A 778 -23.86 -15.11 -24.43
CA GLU A 778 -24.80 -15.71 -23.48
C GLU A 778 -24.28 -15.52 -22.04
N PRO A 779 -24.81 -14.60 -21.21
CA PRO A 779 -25.76 -13.53 -21.55
C PRO A 779 -25.11 -12.43 -22.40
N PRO A 780 -25.91 -11.53 -23.01
CA PRO A 780 -25.39 -10.44 -23.87
C PRO A 780 -24.31 -9.61 -23.17
N LEU A 781 -23.26 -9.29 -23.92
CA LEU A 781 -22.13 -8.51 -23.42
C LEU A 781 -22.52 -7.03 -23.27
N LYS A 782 -21.91 -6.34 -22.30
CA LYS A 782 -22.07 -4.90 -22.07
C LYS A 782 -20.68 -4.30 -21.86
N PRO A 783 -20.45 -2.99 -22.09
CA PRO A 783 -19.11 -2.39 -21.97
C PRO A 783 -18.47 -2.65 -20.59
N ARG A 784 -19.25 -2.51 -19.51
CA ARG A 784 -18.86 -2.84 -18.12
C ARG A 784 -18.44 -4.30 -17.87
N ASN A 785 -18.69 -5.20 -18.82
CA ASN A 785 -18.26 -6.60 -18.76
C ASN A 785 -16.89 -6.84 -19.45
N ILE A 786 -16.28 -5.78 -19.98
CA ILE A 786 -14.92 -5.76 -20.49
C ILE A 786 -14.06 -4.99 -19.48
N GLY A 787 -12.93 -5.57 -19.10
CA GLY A 787 -11.87 -4.91 -18.36
C GLY A 787 -10.59 -4.86 -19.19
N ILE A 788 -9.81 -3.79 -19.08
CA ILE A 788 -8.50 -3.67 -19.69
C ILE A 788 -7.45 -3.45 -18.59
N ILE A 789 -6.35 -4.20 -18.67
CA ILE A 789 -5.23 -4.17 -17.73
C ILE A 789 -3.98 -3.71 -18.49
N SER A 790 -3.24 -2.75 -17.95
CA SER A 790 -1.93 -2.36 -18.46
C SER A 790 -1.05 -1.90 -17.29
N PRO A 791 0.24 -2.29 -17.23
CA PRO A 791 1.10 -1.93 -16.11
C PRO A 791 1.43 -0.42 -16.05
N PHE A 792 1.38 0.30 -17.17
CA PHE A 792 1.71 1.74 -17.21
C PHE A 792 0.47 2.63 -17.26
N ARG A 793 0.50 3.76 -16.53
CA ARG A 793 -0.68 4.62 -16.35
C ARG A 793 -0.93 5.64 -17.46
N ALA A 794 0.07 5.99 -18.29
CA ALA A 794 -0.21 6.71 -19.53
C ALA A 794 -1.01 5.86 -20.52
N GLN A 795 -0.71 4.55 -20.63
CA GLN A 795 -1.54 3.63 -21.41
C GLN A 795 -2.97 3.54 -20.87
N VAL A 796 -3.14 3.33 -19.55
CA VAL A 796 -4.46 3.32 -18.89
C VAL A 796 -5.22 4.64 -19.11
N TRP A 797 -4.54 5.78 -19.09
CA TRP A 797 -5.16 7.09 -19.29
C TRP A 797 -5.59 7.31 -20.76
N LYS A 798 -4.71 7.04 -21.73
CA LYS A 798 -5.03 7.13 -23.18
C LYS A 798 -6.14 6.17 -23.59
N LEU A 799 -6.10 4.92 -23.13
CA LEU A 799 -7.19 3.96 -23.33
C LEU A 799 -8.54 4.51 -22.82
N ARG A 800 -8.56 5.08 -21.59
CA ARG A 800 -9.76 5.71 -21.03
C ARG A 800 -10.22 6.96 -21.81
N GLU A 801 -9.32 7.66 -22.49
CA GLU A 801 -9.61 8.80 -23.35
C GLU A 801 -10.28 8.34 -24.65
N THR A 802 -9.61 7.48 -25.43
CA THR A 802 -10.14 6.96 -26.70
C THR A 802 -11.43 6.13 -26.53
N LEU A 803 -11.59 5.41 -25.42
CA LEU A 803 -12.86 4.76 -25.08
C LEU A 803 -14.00 5.75 -24.81
N ARG A 804 -13.73 6.96 -24.32
CA ARG A 804 -14.78 7.98 -24.09
C ARG A 804 -15.24 8.62 -25.40
N GLU A 805 -14.30 8.91 -26.30
CA GLU A 805 -14.58 9.45 -27.64
C GLU A 805 -15.52 8.51 -28.43
N GLU A 806 -15.30 7.20 -28.30
CA GLU A 806 -16.13 6.15 -28.90
C GLU A 806 -17.40 5.78 -28.08
N ASN A 807 -17.77 6.59 -27.07
CA ASN A 807 -18.90 6.35 -26.15
C ASN A 807 -18.85 5.05 -25.33
N LEU A 808 -17.70 4.38 -25.28
CA LEU A 808 -17.42 3.14 -24.55
C LEU A 808 -16.90 3.38 -23.11
N ARG A 809 -17.21 4.54 -22.53
CA ARG A 809 -16.76 5.00 -21.18
C ARG A 809 -17.02 4.04 -20.01
N ASP A 810 -17.94 3.09 -20.21
CA ASP A 810 -18.36 2.07 -19.25
C ASP A 810 -17.43 0.84 -19.24
N VAL A 811 -16.52 0.69 -20.21
CA VAL A 811 -15.41 -0.28 -20.16
C VAL A 811 -14.44 0.16 -19.06
N ASP A 812 -14.09 -0.75 -18.15
CA ASP A 812 -13.12 -0.44 -17.11
C ASP A 812 -11.68 -0.66 -17.57
N VAL A 813 -10.77 0.17 -17.09
CA VAL A 813 -9.34 0.16 -17.45
C VAL A 813 -8.56 0.48 -16.18
N GLY A 814 -7.48 -0.25 -15.88
CA GLY A 814 -6.68 -0.03 -14.66
C GLY A 814 -5.30 -0.69 -14.73
N THR A 815 -4.45 -0.40 -13.75
CA THR A 815 -3.19 -1.13 -13.57
C THR A 815 -3.38 -2.50 -12.93
N VAL A 816 -2.32 -3.31 -12.87
CA VAL A 816 -2.38 -4.65 -12.26
C VAL A 816 -2.87 -4.58 -10.81
N GLU A 817 -2.42 -3.56 -10.06
CA GLU A 817 -2.86 -3.25 -8.70
C GLU A 817 -4.34 -2.84 -8.65
N ASP A 818 -4.81 -1.99 -9.59
CA ASP A 818 -6.22 -1.57 -9.69
C ASP A 818 -7.19 -2.76 -9.98
N TRP A 819 -6.65 -3.95 -10.28
CA TRP A 819 -7.36 -5.18 -10.61
C TRP A 819 -7.17 -6.33 -9.59
N GLN A 820 -6.36 -6.17 -8.54
CA GLN A 820 -6.27 -7.19 -7.47
C GLN A 820 -7.61 -7.34 -6.74
N GLY A 821 -7.96 -8.56 -6.32
CA GLY A 821 -9.29 -8.92 -5.79
C GLY A 821 -10.47 -8.81 -6.79
N ARG A 822 -10.29 -8.18 -7.96
CA ARG A 822 -11.33 -7.93 -8.98
C ARG A 822 -11.29 -8.98 -10.10
N GLU A 823 -12.30 -8.95 -10.96
CA GLU A 823 -12.53 -9.93 -12.04
C GLU A 823 -13.55 -9.38 -13.05
N ASN A 824 -13.49 -9.81 -14.32
CA ASN A 824 -14.51 -9.45 -15.32
C ASN A 824 -14.73 -10.54 -16.39
N ARG A 825 -15.83 -10.44 -17.17
CA ARG A 825 -16.18 -11.45 -18.20
C ARG A 825 -15.11 -11.52 -19.29
N VAL A 826 -14.77 -10.37 -19.88
CA VAL A 826 -13.64 -10.23 -20.80
C VAL A 826 -12.54 -9.43 -20.12
N ILE A 827 -11.29 -9.89 -20.26
CA ILE A 827 -10.10 -9.11 -19.90
C ILE A 827 -9.18 -9.00 -21.11
N ILE A 828 -8.70 -7.80 -21.37
CA ILE A 828 -7.65 -7.51 -22.36
C ILE A 828 -6.43 -7.00 -21.60
N VAL A 829 -5.26 -7.59 -21.80
CA VAL A 829 -3.98 -7.17 -21.22
C VAL A 829 -3.15 -6.49 -22.30
N SER A 830 -2.67 -5.28 -22.05
CA SER A 830 -1.77 -4.50 -22.91
C SER A 830 -0.41 -4.41 -22.22
N CYS A 831 0.61 -5.03 -22.82
CA CYS A 831 1.96 -5.14 -22.24
C CYS A 831 2.80 -3.87 -22.43
N VAL A 832 2.47 -3.03 -23.43
CA VAL A 832 3.05 -1.74 -23.81
C VAL A 832 4.49 -1.82 -24.36
N ARG A 833 5.39 -2.55 -23.70
CA ARG A 833 6.82 -2.59 -24.03
C ARG A 833 7.09 -3.33 -25.35
N SER A 834 7.80 -2.65 -26.25
CA SER A 834 8.39 -3.20 -27.47
C SER A 834 9.92 -3.11 -27.48
N SER A 835 10.54 -2.30 -26.62
CA SER A 835 11.99 -2.13 -26.53
C SER A 835 12.59 -2.75 -25.26
N ALA A 836 13.74 -3.39 -25.40
CA ALA A 836 14.53 -3.88 -24.27
C ALA A 836 15.23 -2.76 -23.47
N ARG A 837 15.35 -1.55 -24.04
CA ARG A 837 16.18 -0.43 -23.54
C ARG A 837 15.93 -0.04 -22.07
N PHE A 838 14.73 -0.27 -21.56
CA PHE A 838 14.30 0.17 -20.22
C PHE A 838 13.85 -0.99 -19.31
N LEU A 839 14.05 -2.26 -19.70
CA LEU A 839 13.55 -3.40 -18.93
C LEU A 839 14.24 -3.58 -17.57
N ASP A 840 15.56 -3.35 -17.49
CA ASP A 840 16.25 -3.37 -16.19
C ASP A 840 15.86 -2.18 -15.30
N ASP A 841 15.52 -1.05 -15.92
CA ASP A 841 15.01 0.16 -15.27
C ASP A 841 13.60 -0.07 -14.68
N ASP A 842 12.73 -0.77 -15.41
CA ASP A 842 11.40 -1.17 -14.98
C ASP A 842 11.49 -2.23 -13.86
N PHE A 843 12.32 -3.26 -14.02
CA PHE A 843 12.55 -4.31 -13.02
C PHE A 843 13.14 -3.75 -11.71
N GLN A 844 14.09 -2.82 -11.80
CA GLN A 844 14.60 -2.09 -10.63
C GLN A 844 13.52 -1.26 -9.93
N LYS A 845 12.48 -0.80 -10.64
CA LYS A 845 11.34 -0.07 -10.06
C LYS A 845 10.15 -0.97 -9.70
N GLY A 846 10.23 -2.28 -9.96
CA GLY A 846 9.13 -3.23 -9.78
C GLY A 846 7.93 -2.93 -10.69
N LEU A 847 8.18 -2.53 -11.95
CA LEU A 847 7.18 -2.08 -12.93
C LEU A 847 7.05 -3.03 -14.13
N GLY A 848 5.98 -2.87 -14.90
CA GLY A 848 5.75 -3.63 -16.13
C GLY A 848 5.05 -4.97 -15.91
N LEU A 849 5.27 -5.89 -16.84
CA LEU A 849 4.85 -7.30 -16.79
C LEU A 849 6.00 -8.27 -17.13
N PHE A 850 7.19 -7.74 -17.44
CA PHE A 850 8.39 -8.50 -17.83
C PHE A 850 9.28 -8.69 -16.60
N ARG A 851 9.79 -9.91 -16.37
CA ARG A 851 10.48 -10.36 -15.15
C ARG A 851 9.66 -10.19 -13.85
N GLU A 852 8.35 -10.10 -14.00
CA GLU A 852 7.38 -9.74 -12.95
C GLU A 852 6.28 -10.81 -12.82
N PRO A 853 6.61 -12.06 -12.38
CA PRO A 853 5.69 -13.20 -12.39
C PRO A 853 4.43 -12.97 -11.56
N LYS A 854 4.56 -12.36 -10.37
CA LYS A 854 3.43 -12.01 -9.49
C LYS A 854 2.44 -11.06 -10.20
N ARG A 855 2.94 -10.08 -10.97
CA ARG A 855 2.10 -9.16 -11.78
C ARG A 855 1.47 -9.86 -12.97
N MET A 856 2.22 -10.70 -13.68
CA MET A 856 1.72 -11.51 -14.80
C MET A 856 0.56 -12.42 -14.34
N ASN A 857 0.77 -13.19 -13.27
CA ASN A 857 -0.24 -14.09 -12.71
C ASN A 857 -1.53 -13.35 -12.38
N VAL A 858 -1.43 -12.21 -11.67
CA VAL A 858 -2.60 -11.37 -11.38
C VAL A 858 -3.31 -10.94 -12.66
N ALA A 859 -2.60 -10.39 -13.65
CA ALA A 859 -3.19 -9.90 -14.89
C ALA A 859 -3.97 -10.99 -15.67
N ILE A 860 -3.38 -12.17 -15.86
CA ILE A 860 -4.02 -13.26 -16.64
C ILE A 860 -5.17 -13.93 -15.89
N THR A 861 -5.15 -13.97 -14.55
CA THR A 861 -6.17 -14.63 -13.72
C THR A 861 -7.41 -13.76 -13.39
N ARG A 862 -7.56 -12.56 -13.97
CA ARG A 862 -8.77 -11.72 -13.79
C ARG A 862 -9.95 -12.14 -14.68
N ALA A 863 -9.69 -12.92 -15.73
CA ALA A 863 -10.64 -13.23 -16.81
C ALA A 863 -11.59 -14.38 -16.46
N LYS A 864 -12.90 -14.19 -16.65
CA LYS A 864 -13.90 -15.26 -16.51
C LYS A 864 -14.17 -16.03 -17.80
N GLU A 865 -14.44 -15.31 -18.89
CA GLU A 865 -15.02 -15.87 -20.12
C GLU A 865 -14.21 -15.65 -21.40
N LEU A 866 -13.29 -14.67 -21.41
CA LEU A 866 -12.32 -14.43 -22.48
C LEU A 866 -11.09 -13.69 -21.93
N LEU A 867 -9.90 -14.18 -22.24
CA LEU A 867 -8.63 -13.48 -22.05
C LEU A 867 -8.02 -13.11 -23.40
N VAL A 868 -7.58 -11.86 -23.55
CA VAL A 868 -6.78 -11.40 -24.69
C VAL A 868 -5.48 -10.79 -24.16
N ILE A 869 -4.34 -11.20 -24.69
CA ILE A 869 -3.03 -10.57 -24.44
C ILE A 869 -2.60 -9.81 -25.70
N ILE A 870 -2.07 -8.60 -25.54
CA ILE A 870 -1.51 -7.79 -26.62
C ILE A 870 -0.10 -7.34 -26.18
N GLY A 871 0.90 -7.57 -27.04
CA GLY A 871 2.27 -7.18 -26.75
C GLY A 871 3.28 -7.66 -27.80
N ASN A 872 4.54 -7.28 -27.62
CA ASN A 872 5.61 -7.62 -28.56
C ASN A 872 6.13 -9.06 -28.33
N PRO A 873 5.92 -10.00 -29.26
CA PRO A 873 6.33 -11.40 -29.07
C PRO A 873 7.85 -11.57 -29.02
N ASN A 874 8.61 -10.73 -29.74
CA ASN A 874 10.06 -10.77 -29.77
C ASN A 874 10.70 -10.27 -28.47
N LEU A 875 9.95 -9.48 -27.68
CA LEU A 875 10.30 -9.15 -26.30
C LEU A 875 9.85 -10.27 -25.34
N LEU A 876 8.56 -10.63 -25.38
CA LEU A 876 7.93 -11.59 -24.47
C LEU A 876 8.58 -13.00 -24.52
N LYS A 877 9.15 -13.43 -25.65
CA LYS A 877 9.87 -14.71 -25.74
C LYS A 877 11.19 -14.79 -24.95
N GLN A 878 11.67 -13.65 -24.43
CA GLN A 878 12.90 -13.56 -23.62
C GLN A 878 12.64 -13.73 -22.12
N ASP A 879 11.38 -13.69 -21.69
CA ASP A 879 10.98 -13.83 -20.28
C ASP A 879 10.64 -15.29 -19.92
N PRO A 880 11.08 -15.80 -18.75
CA PRO A 880 10.91 -17.22 -18.40
C PRO A 880 9.45 -17.65 -18.14
N TYR A 881 8.51 -16.73 -17.93
CA TYR A 881 7.09 -17.02 -17.72
C TYR A 881 6.25 -16.71 -18.98
N TRP A 882 6.58 -15.66 -19.73
CA TRP A 882 5.92 -15.36 -21.00
C TRP A 882 6.36 -16.28 -22.14
N LYS A 883 7.61 -16.78 -22.17
CA LYS A 883 8.05 -17.78 -23.17
C LYS A 883 7.15 -19.04 -23.16
N PRO A 884 6.94 -19.76 -22.06
CA PRO A 884 6.03 -20.91 -22.03
C PRO A 884 4.57 -20.54 -22.29
N PHE A 885 4.11 -19.33 -21.90
CA PHE A 885 2.78 -18.84 -22.26
C PHE A 885 2.63 -18.65 -23.79
N LEU A 886 3.66 -18.13 -24.47
CA LEU A 886 3.69 -18.03 -25.93
C LEU A 886 3.78 -19.41 -26.59
N GLN A 887 4.59 -20.33 -26.08
CA GLN A 887 4.65 -21.71 -26.58
C GLN A 887 3.26 -22.39 -26.49
N PHE A 888 2.54 -22.26 -25.37
CA PHE A 888 1.15 -22.72 -25.25
C PHE A 888 0.21 -22.06 -26.28
N ALA A 889 0.33 -20.75 -26.48
CA ALA A 889 -0.50 -20.01 -27.43
C ALA A 889 -0.25 -20.44 -28.89
N LEU A 890 1.02 -20.69 -29.26
CA LEU A 890 1.42 -21.22 -30.57
C LEU A 890 0.91 -22.65 -30.76
N ARG A 891 1.15 -23.57 -29.81
CA ARG A 891 0.68 -24.97 -29.87
C ARG A 891 -0.83 -25.10 -30.08
N ASN A 892 -1.62 -24.16 -29.55
CA ASN A 892 -3.08 -24.15 -29.67
C ASN A 892 -3.63 -23.22 -30.76
N ASN A 893 -2.78 -22.63 -31.62
CA ASN A 893 -3.15 -21.69 -32.69
C ASN A 893 -3.85 -20.40 -32.18
N LEU A 894 -3.64 -20.03 -30.92
CA LEU A 894 -4.26 -18.90 -30.22
C LEU A 894 -3.54 -17.57 -30.51
N TYR A 895 -2.31 -17.63 -31.00
CA TYR A 895 -1.53 -16.49 -31.45
C TYR A 895 -2.06 -15.88 -32.77
N GLU A 896 -1.91 -14.57 -32.94
CA GLU A 896 -2.24 -13.78 -34.13
C GLU A 896 -1.13 -12.71 -34.32
N GLY A 897 -0.31 -12.83 -35.36
CA GLY A 897 0.81 -11.92 -35.61
C GLY A 897 1.83 -12.44 -36.64
N PRO A 898 2.98 -11.75 -36.81
CA PRO A 898 4.12 -12.23 -37.60
C PRO A 898 4.68 -13.56 -37.07
N GLU A 899 5.42 -14.30 -37.89
CA GLU A 899 6.06 -15.53 -37.44
C GLU A 899 7.08 -15.26 -36.32
N VAL A 900 7.02 -16.04 -35.24
CA VAL A 900 7.89 -15.90 -34.07
C VAL A 900 8.89 -17.04 -34.07
N ASP A 901 10.16 -16.71 -34.27
CA ASP A 901 11.29 -17.61 -34.02
C ASP A 901 11.34 -18.00 -32.54
N LEU A 902 10.73 -19.14 -32.22
CA LEU A 902 10.56 -19.71 -30.88
C LEU A 902 10.22 -21.20 -31.02
N GLU A 903 11.13 -22.07 -30.61
CA GLU A 903 10.91 -23.52 -30.60
C GLU A 903 9.71 -23.91 -29.72
N VAL A 904 8.98 -24.95 -30.14
CA VAL A 904 7.61 -25.24 -29.68
C VAL A 904 7.57 -26.55 -28.91
N ASP A 905 8.30 -26.57 -27.79
CA ASP A 905 8.65 -27.78 -27.04
C ASP A 905 7.45 -28.45 -26.36
N GLY A 906 7.49 -29.79 -26.27
CA GLY A 906 6.55 -30.59 -25.49
C GLY A 906 6.79 -30.51 -23.97
N ASN A 907 7.97 -30.07 -23.56
CA ASN A 907 8.44 -30.01 -22.17
C ASN A 907 7.53 -29.18 -21.23
N TYR A 908 6.64 -28.37 -21.78
CA TYR A 908 5.73 -27.51 -21.03
C TYR A 908 4.26 -27.68 -21.49
N ILE A 909 3.73 -28.90 -21.35
CA ILE A 909 2.32 -29.23 -21.54
C ILE A 909 1.67 -29.44 -20.16
N SER A 910 0.57 -28.74 -19.88
CA SER A 910 -0.18 -28.91 -18.63
C SER A 910 -1.06 -30.18 -18.67
N LYS A 911 -1.38 -30.76 -17.52
CA LYS A 911 -2.33 -31.89 -17.38
C LYS A 911 -3.71 -31.46 -17.84
N LEU A 912 -4.14 -30.23 -17.52
CA LEU A 912 -5.39 -29.64 -18.01
C LEU A 912 -5.43 -29.56 -19.55
N GLU A 913 -4.28 -29.27 -20.18
CA GLU A 913 -4.15 -29.26 -21.63
C GLU A 913 -4.13 -30.67 -22.23
N ALA A 914 -3.31 -31.58 -21.68
CA ALA A 914 -3.23 -32.97 -22.10
C ALA A 914 -4.61 -33.64 -22.03
N ALA A 915 -5.38 -33.40 -20.96
CA ALA A 915 -6.76 -33.88 -20.82
C ALA A 915 -7.68 -33.40 -21.96
N LEU A 916 -7.49 -32.19 -22.49
CA LEU A 916 -8.22 -31.70 -23.67
C LEU A 916 -7.73 -32.34 -24.98
N TYR A 917 -6.44 -32.68 -25.12
CA TYR A 917 -5.96 -33.49 -26.25
C TYR A 917 -6.53 -34.92 -26.23
N HIS A 918 -6.66 -35.54 -25.06
CA HIS A 918 -7.34 -36.83 -24.93
C HIS A 918 -8.86 -36.73 -25.17
N ALA A 919 -9.52 -35.68 -24.68
CA ALA A 919 -10.97 -35.49 -24.82
C ALA A 919 -11.44 -35.16 -26.24
N ASP A 920 -10.66 -34.41 -27.03
CA ASP A 920 -10.95 -34.18 -28.45
C ASP A 920 -10.73 -35.44 -29.31
N GLY A 921 -9.95 -36.40 -28.80
CA GLY A 921 -9.46 -37.58 -29.50
C GLY A 921 -8.29 -37.25 -30.43
N VAL A 922 -7.18 -37.98 -30.29
CA VAL A 922 -6.03 -37.88 -31.21
C VAL A 922 -6.52 -38.08 -32.64
N ASP A 923 -6.01 -37.28 -33.58
CA ASP A 923 -6.26 -37.53 -34.98
C ASP A 923 -5.21 -38.50 -35.53
N GLU A 924 -5.65 -39.62 -36.09
CA GLU A 924 -4.74 -40.59 -36.75
C GLU A 924 -4.13 -40.00 -38.04
N THR A 925 -4.68 -38.88 -38.51
CA THR A 925 -4.11 -38.03 -39.57
C THR A 925 -3.38 -36.79 -39.04
N ALA A 926 -3.16 -36.69 -37.72
CA ALA A 926 -2.30 -35.64 -37.18
C ALA A 926 -0.82 -35.99 -37.40
N ASP A 927 -0.03 -34.93 -37.55
CA ASP A 927 1.41 -34.98 -37.75
C ASP A 927 2.11 -35.86 -36.69
N PRO A 928 2.83 -36.92 -37.09
CA PRO A 928 3.49 -37.84 -36.15
C PRO A 928 4.44 -37.14 -35.18
N GLU A 929 5.10 -36.05 -35.60
CA GLU A 929 5.97 -35.27 -34.72
C GLU A 929 5.15 -34.57 -33.62
N LYS A 930 3.96 -34.06 -33.94
CA LYS A 930 3.08 -33.41 -32.96
C LYS A 930 2.49 -34.42 -31.97
N ILE A 931 2.23 -35.65 -32.39
CA ILE A 931 1.82 -36.75 -31.49
C ILE A 931 3.02 -37.16 -30.60
N GLY A 932 4.21 -37.31 -31.19
CA GLY A 932 5.45 -37.61 -30.47
C GLY A 932 5.80 -36.58 -29.41
N VAL A 933 5.74 -35.28 -29.75
CA VAL A 933 5.95 -34.15 -28.84
C VAL A 933 4.90 -34.12 -27.72
N LEU A 934 3.64 -34.49 -27.99
CA LEU A 934 2.60 -34.57 -26.96
C LEU A 934 2.88 -35.70 -25.95
N VAL A 935 3.20 -36.90 -26.45
CA VAL A 935 3.49 -38.07 -25.59
C VAL A 935 4.79 -37.86 -24.82
N ALA A 936 5.84 -37.36 -25.48
CA ALA A 936 7.11 -37.01 -24.83
C ALA A 936 6.92 -35.91 -23.78
N GLY A 937 6.07 -34.92 -24.03
CA GLY A 937 5.75 -33.86 -23.05
C GLY A 937 4.99 -34.36 -21.82
N ILE A 938 4.05 -35.31 -21.99
CA ILE A 938 3.37 -35.97 -20.87
C ILE A 938 4.38 -36.78 -20.04
N VAL A 939 5.18 -37.61 -20.69
CA VAL A 939 6.18 -38.47 -20.02
C VAL A 939 7.30 -37.65 -19.36
N ALA A 940 7.88 -36.66 -20.05
CA ALA A 940 8.89 -35.77 -19.47
C ALA A 940 8.29 -34.92 -18.34
N GLY A 941 7.03 -34.50 -18.47
CA GLY A 941 6.30 -33.82 -17.42
C GLY A 941 6.00 -34.70 -16.21
N GLU A 942 6.07 -36.04 -16.32
CA GLU A 942 6.00 -36.99 -15.19
C GLU A 942 7.39 -37.29 -14.62
N VAL A 943 8.39 -37.52 -15.47
CA VAL A 943 9.79 -37.77 -15.08
C VAL A 943 10.47 -36.54 -14.46
N LEU A 944 9.98 -35.32 -14.70
CA LEU A 944 10.39 -34.08 -14.00
C LEU A 944 9.57 -33.83 -12.70
N ARG A 945 8.69 -34.76 -12.32
CA ARG A 945 7.92 -34.75 -11.06
C ARG A 945 8.29 -35.90 -10.10
N GLU A 946 9.11 -36.84 -10.56
CA GLU A 946 9.82 -37.85 -9.74
C GLU A 946 11.22 -37.35 -9.34
#